data_AF-A0A973CAL3-F1
#
_entry.id   AF-A0A973CAL3-F1
#
_cell.length_a   1.000
_cell.length_b   1.000
_cell.length_c   1.000
_cell.angle_alpha   90.00
_cell.angle_beta   90.00
_cell.angle_gamma   90.00
#
_symmetry.space_group_name_H-M   'P 1'
#
loop_
_entity.id
_entity.type
_entity.pdbx_description
1 polymer ?
#
loop_
_entity_poly.entity_id
_entity_poly.type
_entity_poly.pdbx_seq_one_letter_code
_entity_poly.pdbx_strand_id
1 'polypeptide(L)'
;MNYKYSTLALAVVALLTGCGAEDNKSIGDDNNIYPPIVKGDVTIPALHVGLTAQGAYQYFDPNPAARPEGNSKYSWRDANDTDVEFSTEKTLDLIYELLGESVEFCVTPVAQGTNSSVGDEVCSDSRTVLEPLGEKPVADPVELDNTTPQVGETLKGSYGYNHPDDIEGETSFTWYADETQIAGADAAILKLLASETEGKAVKFCVTPETKAVPPVRGVETCSVATALVSPVDGTAPIVEDTAIVGEGFVGALLTGDYTFVDAEGDLEGVSQHVWQRDDVVIDGATNKEYIAVDADENTNLKYCVTPKSATGGLTDGTQDCSLSLLIIKKVEAAPIAVDVKANVELGGIAEAGKVLVSNYTFQHDFAPEGDSVGNWVVDGQDVALPSCTVAQGCEYPLTQVDVGKLISFCVIPKTQLGTPGVKECSADVIPAGIQLSGVLEYDGQLTAVVYGYDGDVTTAGNWLVDASNQMGPMGDLDPTSQATGTTYTIGNRSAVTTDTNGNGVIDDYDWFAAPVSVDARNFIGKSVQFCLETVTMGTKCALAADFSDVTGGMHITHEKTVKRVIEPIRIVKVDVNSTATARNYHRPLTATEAQLKEKAGFGANIPTNSDVYLANGINWALFKSKESDLVPGDLHNNANADISVYACRNLYGDNGDWYLPITYKSNSSYEGNYFAYPDGNKLNLDAPTDGYNVIKLLVANYISGMDAKTSPEMSLVYGWPLGENTIAYHGASVHIAKGRFHTYRFNGGNTNTFEASRAQFVTCVQDVK
;
A
#
# COMPACT_ATOMS: atom_id res chain seq x y z
N MET A 1 31.03 -42.19 -8.28
CA MET A 1 30.84 -41.64 -9.64
C MET A 1 32.07 -40.83 -10.01
N ASN A 2 32.41 -40.83 -11.29
CA ASN A 2 33.73 -40.55 -11.87
C ASN A 2 33.97 -39.05 -12.19
N TYR A 3 35.19 -38.60 -11.88
CA TYR A 3 36.06 -37.55 -12.47
C TYR A 3 35.55 -36.11 -12.70
N LYS A 4 36.39 -35.10 -12.39
CA LYS A 4 37.33 -34.44 -13.34
C LYS A 4 38.34 -33.48 -12.66
N TYR A 5 39.63 -33.70 -12.96
CA TYR A 5 40.79 -32.80 -13.29
C TYR A 5 40.80 -31.33 -12.80
N SER A 6 41.91 -30.60 -12.62
CA SER A 6 43.36 -30.73 -12.79
C SER A 6 43.93 -29.36 -12.39
N THR A 7 45.17 -29.36 -11.90
CA THR A 7 46.12 -28.24 -11.81
C THR A 7 46.08 -27.23 -12.97
N LEU A 8 46.18 -25.93 -12.67
CA LEU A 8 46.98 -24.97 -13.46
C LEU A 8 47.50 -23.83 -12.56
N ALA A 9 48.82 -23.63 -12.62
CA ALA A 9 49.60 -22.58 -11.99
C ALA A 9 49.63 -21.31 -12.85
N LEU A 10 49.89 -20.13 -12.26
CA LEU A 10 50.98 -19.24 -12.70
C LEU A 10 51.18 -18.06 -11.74
N ALA A 11 52.45 -17.80 -11.44
CA ALA A 11 52.99 -16.67 -10.69
C ALA A 11 53.09 -15.40 -11.54
N VAL A 12 53.12 -14.21 -10.91
CA VAL A 12 53.98 -13.08 -11.33
C VAL A 12 54.37 -12.25 -10.10
N VAL A 13 55.67 -12.21 -9.82
CA VAL A 13 56.36 -11.18 -9.03
C VAL A 13 56.56 -9.96 -9.92
N ALA A 14 56.27 -8.74 -9.45
CA ALA A 14 56.84 -7.53 -10.03
C ALA A 14 57.05 -6.45 -8.96
N LEU A 15 58.33 -6.15 -8.74
CA LEU A 15 58.85 -4.96 -8.08
C LEU A 15 58.31 -3.68 -8.76
N LEU A 16 57.93 -2.70 -7.94
CA LEU A 16 58.01 -1.28 -8.30
C LEU A 16 58.77 -0.54 -7.21
N THR A 17 60.09 -0.51 -7.35
CA THR A 17 60.91 0.61 -6.89
C THR A 17 61.01 1.60 -8.05
N GLY A 18 60.48 2.81 -7.85
CA GLY A 18 60.61 3.94 -8.76
C GLY A 18 60.54 5.23 -7.95
N CYS A 19 61.63 5.98 -7.96
CA CYS A 19 61.91 7.18 -7.18
C CYS A 19 60.88 8.31 -7.31
N GLY A 20 60.75 9.09 -6.25
CA GLY A 20 60.16 10.43 -6.26
C GLY A 20 60.30 11.07 -4.87
N ALA A 21 61.36 11.85 -4.70
CA ALA A 21 61.65 12.57 -3.48
C ALA A 21 60.69 13.76 -3.28
N GLU A 22 60.53 14.10 -2.00
CA GLU A 22 60.09 15.40 -1.47
C GLU A 22 58.60 15.77 -1.67
N ASP A 23 57.82 15.55 -0.62
CA ASP A 23 57.21 16.69 0.05
C ASP A 23 57.00 16.40 1.53
N ASN A 24 57.71 17.20 2.32
CA ASN A 24 57.67 17.27 3.76
C ASN A 24 56.33 17.90 4.18
N LYS A 25 55.39 17.09 4.65
CA LYS A 25 54.46 17.53 5.70
C LYS A 25 54.71 16.65 6.91
N SER A 26 55.28 17.27 7.95
CA SER A 26 55.22 16.75 9.31
C SER A 26 53.76 16.42 9.63
N ILE A 27 53.43 15.13 9.60
CA ILE A 27 52.30 14.62 10.37
C ILE A 27 52.82 14.59 11.81
N GLY A 28 52.14 15.30 12.71
CA GLY A 28 52.59 15.54 14.09
C GLY A 28 52.96 14.25 14.83
N ASP A 29 53.65 14.42 15.96
CA ASP A 29 54.23 13.38 16.83
C ASP A 29 53.20 12.39 17.46
N ASP A 30 52.02 12.25 16.88
CA ASP A 30 50.82 11.61 17.42
C ASP A 30 50.25 10.62 16.39
N ASN A 31 51.09 9.74 15.81
CA ASN A 31 50.71 8.84 14.71
C ASN A 31 49.87 7.61 15.16
N ASN A 32 48.91 7.82 16.07
CA ASN A 32 47.99 6.82 16.63
C ASN A 32 46.80 6.55 15.68
N ILE A 33 47.10 6.15 14.45
CA ILE A 33 46.11 6.00 13.37
C ILE A 33 45.32 4.70 13.54
N TYR A 34 45.98 3.63 13.97
CA TYR A 34 45.40 2.28 14.00
C TYR A 34 44.91 1.88 15.39
N PRO A 35 43.73 1.25 15.51
CA PRO A 35 43.28 0.67 16.77
C PRO A 35 44.12 -0.55 17.21
N PRO A 36 44.21 -0.84 18.51
CA PRO A 36 44.83 -2.08 18.99
C PRO A 36 44.04 -3.31 18.52
N ILE A 37 44.71 -4.46 18.44
CA ILE A 37 44.10 -5.73 18.07
C ILE A 37 44.50 -6.84 19.05
N VAL A 38 43.75 -7.94 19.04
CA VAL A 38 44.22 -9.20 19.62
C VAL A 38 45.17 -9.88 18.64
N LYS A 39 46.33 -10.33 19.14
CA LYS A 39 47.34 -11.07 18.37
C LYS A 39 47.24 -12.56 18.68
N GLY A 40 46.77 -13.34 17.72
CA GLY A 40 46.49 -14.77 17.91
C GLY A 40 45.08 -14.98 18.46
N ASP A 41 44.88 -16.10 19.15
CA ASP A 41 43.55 -16.52 19.59
C ASP A 41 43.22 -16.07 21.02
N VAL A 42 41.94 -15.83 21.28
CA VAL A 42 41.40 -15.69 22.63
C VAL A 42 41.09 -17.09 23.15
N THR A 43 41.50 -17.42 24.36
CA THR A 43 41.38 -18.79 24.90
C THR A 43 40.84 -18.78 26.32
N ILE A 44 40.12 -19.85 26.67
CA ILE A 44 39.56 -20.12 27.99
C ILE A 44 40.02 -21.49 28.51
N PRO A 45 40.06 -21.73 29.84
CA PRO A 45 40.40 -23.03 30.43
C PRO A 45 39.24 -24.03 30.32
N ALA A 46 39.40 -25.25 30.85
CA ALA A 46 38.27 -26.16 31.02
C ALA A 46 37.37 -25.63 32.15
N LEU A 47 36.06 -25.70 31.96
CA LEU A 47 35.09 -25.10 32.87
C LEU A 47 34.47 -26.21 33.72
N HIS A 48 34.78 -26.25 35.02
CA HIS A 48 34.13 -27.14 35.99
C HIS A 48 33.55 -26.26 37.11
N VAL A 49 32.32 -26.56 37.53
CA VAL A 49 31.67 -25.86 38.64
C VAL A 49 32.60 -25.88 39.87
N GLY A 50 32.69 -24.73 40.51
CA GLY A 50 33.49 -24.45 41.68
C GLY A 50 34.92 -23.99 41.41
N LEU A 51 35.32 -23.86 40.15
CA LEU A 51 36.57 -23.21 39.74
C LEU A 51 36.31 -21.78 39.25
N THR A 52 37.35 -20.93 39.30
CA THR A 52 37.34 -19.62 38.64
C THR A 52 38.07 -19.73 37.30
N ALA A 53 37.35 -19.52 36.20
CA ALA A 53 37.93 -19.45 34.85
C ALA A 53 38.53 -18.06 34.60
N GLN A 54 39.65 -17.99 33.87
CA GLN A 54 40.26 -16.72 33.46
C GLN A 54 40.49 -16.71 31.95
N GLY A 55 40.02 -15.66 31.29
CA GLY A 55 40.20 -15.47 29.85
C GLY A 55 41.64 -15.02 29.52
N ALA A 56 42.23 -15.59 28.47
CA ALA A 56 43.58 -15.30 28.02
C ALA A 56 43.60 -14.78 26.58
N TYR A 57 44.31 -13.69 26.35
CA TYR A 57 44.55 -13.08 25.03
C TYR A 57 45.88 -12.31 25.03
N GLN A 58 46.39 -11.98 23.85
CA GLN A 58 47.59 -11.16 23.69
C GLN A 58 47.24 -9.82 23.04
N TYR A 59 47.43 -8.72 23.76
CA TYR A 59 47.29 -7.36 23.23
C TYR A 59 48.40 -7.01 22.24
N PHE A 60 48.05 -6.32 21.14
CA PHE A 60 49.01 -5.78 20.18
C PHE A 60 48.56 -4.43 19.62
N ASP A 61 49.43 -3.43 19.69
CA ASP A 61 49.22 -2.14 19.05
C ASP A 61 50.06 -2.05 17.77
N PRO A 62 49.44 -1.90 16.58
CA PRO A 62 50.16 -1.88 15.30
C PRO A 62 50.79 -0.52 14.94
N ASN A 63 50.65 0.52 15.77
CA ASN A 63 51.26 1.82 15.50
C ASN A 63 52.80 1.77 15.65
N PRO A 64 53.55 2.60 14.90
CA PRO A 64 55.03 2.63 14.96
C PRO A 64 55.57 2.88 16.38
N ALA A 65 54.85 3.65 17.18
CA ALA A 65 55.04 3.76 18.62
C ALA A 65 53.88 3.03 19.33
N ALA A 66 54.05 1.72 19.55
CA ALA A 66 53.03 0.89 20.18
C ALA A 66 52.65 1.43 21.56
N ARG A 67 51.35 1.69 21.78
CA ARG A 67 50.84 2.18 23.06
C ARG A 67 50.68 1.02 24.04
N PRO A 68 50.96 1.21 25.34
CA PRO A 68 50.61 0.22 26.35
C PRO A 68 49.11 -0.08 26.36
N GLU A 69 48.76 -1.28 26.81
CA GLU A 69 47.36 -1.64 27.04
C GLU A 69 46.74 -0.74 28.12
N GLY A 70 45.53 -0.26 27.83
CA GLY A 70 44.65 0.45 28.74
C GLY A 70 43.65 -0.49 29.41
N ASN A 71 42.46 0.01 29.70
CA ASN A 71 41.40 -0.78 30.33
C ASN A 71 40.61 -1.53 29.24
N SER A 72 41.17 -2.63 28.75
CA SER A 72 40.47 -3.55 27.84
C SER A 72 39.18 -4.05 28.50
N LYS A 73 38.12 -4.20 27.70
CA LYS A 73 36.81 -4.66 28.19
C LYS A 73 36.67 -6.15 28.01
N TYR A 74 35.98 -6.81 28.94
CA TYR A 74 35.77 -8.25 28.95
C TYR A 74 34.28 -8.57 29.05
N SER A 75 33.89 -9.69 28.46
CA SER A 75 32.53 -10.23 28.57
C SER A 75 32.60 -11.76 28.54
N TRP A 76 32.05 -12.40 29.56
CA TRP A 76 31.70 -13.82 29.57
C TRP A 76 30.21 -13.92 29.29
N ARG A 77 29.81 -14.67 28.26
CA ARG A 77 28.42 -14.76 27.83
C ARG A 77 28.05 -16.14 27.31
N ASP A 78 26.76 -16.39 27.19
CA ASP A 78 26.27 -17.60 26.51
C ASP A 78 26.57 -17.48 25.00
N ALA A 79 27.25 -18.49 24.47
CA ALA A 79 27.57 -18.60 23.06
C ALA A 79 26.33 -18.89 22.19
N ASN A 80 25.25 -19.39 22.79
CA ASN A 80 23.97 -19.62 22.12
C ASN A 80 23.02 -18.41 22.18
N ASP A 81 23.19 -17.55 23.19
CA ASP A 81 22.41 -16.33 23.39
C ASP A 81 23.31 -15.19 23.88
N THR A 82 23.77 -14.37 22.95
CA THR A 82 24.74 -13.30 23.25
C THR A 82 24.17 -12.17 24.11
N ASP A 83 22.85 -12.14 24.35
CA ASP A 83 22.21 -11.16 25.24
C ASP A 83 22.34 -11.57 26.72
N VAL A 84 22.77 -12.81 27.02
CA VAL A 84 23.00 -13.33 28.38
C VAL A 84 24.47 -13.19 28.76
N GLU A 85 24.78 -12.15 29.56
CA GLU A 85 26.12 -11.89 30.09
C GLU A 85 26.28 -12.42 31.53
N PHE A 86 27.27 -13.28 31.74
CA PHE A 86 27.60 -13.89 33.03
C PHE A 86 28.57 -13.05 33.86
N SER A 87 29.52 -12.35 33.23
CA SER A 87 30.52 -11.53 33.92
C SER A 87 31.20 -10.56 32.96
N THR A 88 31.48 -9.34 33.42
CA THR A 88 32.31 -8.35 32.71
C THR A 88 33.77 -8.33 33.19
N GLU A 89 34.13 -9.23 34.09
CA GLU A 89 35.49 -9.35 34.61
C GLU A 89 36.34 -10.26 33.72
N LYS A 90 37.66 -10.17 33.85
CA LYS A 90 38.56 -11.10 33.16
C LYS A 90 38.38 -12.56 33.62
N THR A 91 37.69 -12.76 34.74
CA THR A 91 37.42 -14.04 35.37
C THR A 91 35.93 -14.30 35.52
N LEU A 92 35.56 -15.58 35.57
CA LEU A 92 34.21 -16.05 35.83
C LEU A 92 34.26 -17.16 36.89
N ASP A 93 33.52 -16.98 37.99
CA ASP A 93 33.30 -18.03 38.97
C ASP A 93 32.23 -19.00 38.44
N LEU A 94 32.59 -20.28 38.32
CA LEU A 94 31.70 -21.29 37.77
C LEU A 94 30.82 -21.84 38.89
N ILE A 95 29.52 -21.54 38.87
CA ILE A 95 28.55 -22.00 39.86
C ILE A 95 27.57 -23.02 39.26
N TYR A 96 26.80 -23.72 40.10
CA TYR A 96 25.85 -24.75 39.64
C TYR A 96 24.78 -24.23 38.68
N GLU A 97 24.40 -22.96 38.77
CA GLU A 97 23.47 -22.32 37.83
C GLU A 97 24.03 -22.23 36.39
N LEU A 98 25.35 -22.29 36.24
CA LEU A 98 26.02 -22.29 34.93
C LEU A 98 26.24 -23.70 34.39
N LEU A 99 25.90 -24.77 35.14
CA LEU A 99 26.17 -26.14 34.72
C LEU A 99 25.45 -26.47 33.41
N GLY A 100 26.21 -26.90 32.40
CA GLY A 100 25.68 -27.19 31.07
C GLY A 100 25.63 -25.99 30.12
N GLU A 101 25.81 -24.76 30.63
CA GLU A 101 25.83 -23.56 29.79
C GLU A 101 27.04 -23.54 28.86
N SER A 102 26.85 -23.03 27.64
CA SER A 102 27.88 -22.91 26.62
C SER A 102 28.52 -21.52 26.69
N VAL A 103 29.67 -21.42 27.34
CA VAL A 103 30.26 -20.12 27.69
C VAL A 103 31.39 -19.74 26.72
N GLU A 104 31.43 -18.49 26.28
CA GLU A 104 32.58 -17.88 25.59
C GLU A 104 33.13 -16.67 26.35
N PHE A 105 34.41 -16.35 26.14
CA PHE A 105 35.06 -15.14 26.67
C PHE A 105 35.45 -14.21 25.53
N CYS A 106 34.99 -12.97 25.62
CA CYS A 106 35.22 -11.94 24.63
C CYS A 106 36.01 -10.78 25.23
N VAL A 107 36.89 -10.22 24.41
CA VAL A 107 37.73 -9.09 24.79
C VAL A 107 37.71 -8.02 23.71
N THR A 108 37.50 -6.78 24.13
CA THR A 108 37.71 -5.59 23.31
C THR A 108 39.01 -4.92 23.78
N PRO A 109 40.12 -5.00 23.01
CA PRO A 109 41.41 -4.45 23.44
C PRO A 109 41.36 -2.92 23.42
N VAL A 110 41.90 -2.29 24.47
CA VAL A 110 41.96 -0.84 24.59
C VAL A 110 43.41 -0.41 24.78
N ALA A 111 43.85 0.58 24.03
CA ALA A 111 45.16 1.20 24.13
C ALA A 111 45.11 2.48 24.98
N GLN A 112 46.20 2.85 25.65
CA GLN A 112 46.28 4.13 26.35
C GLN A 112 46.31 5.31 25.37
N GLY A 113 45.34 6.24 25.47
CA GLY A 113 45.25 7.44 24.63
C GLY A 113 43.82 7.72 24.16
N THR A 114 43.65 8.78 23.35
CA THR A 114 42.31 9.26 22.95
C THR A 114 41.93 8.98 21.50
N ASN A 115 42.89 8.75 20.61
CA ASN A 115 42.65 8.56 19.17
C ASN A 115 42.82 7.09 18.80
N SER A 116 41.85 6.51 18.08
CA SER A 116 41.84 5.10 17.66
C SER A 116 42.29 4.16 18.79
N SER A 117 41.76 4.34 20.00
CA SER A 117 42.23 3.64 21.20
C SER A 117 41.44 2.37 21.53
N VAL A 118 40.37 2.06 20.80
CA VAL A 118 39.52 0.88 21.03
C VAL A 118 39.56 0.00 19.78
N GLY A 119 39.92 -1.28 19.96
CA GLY A 119 39.90 -2.29 18.91
C GLY A 119 38.56 -3.00 18.77
N ASP A 120 38.48 -3.90 17.79
CA ASP A 120 37.33 -4.77 17.61
C ASP A 120 37.29 -5.86 18.69
N GLU A 121 36.10 -6.29 19.06
CA GLU A 121 35.90 -7.42 19.98
C GLU A 121 36.32 -8.74 19.32
N VAL A 122 37.01 -9.60 20.07
CA VAL A 122 37.39 -10.96 19.67
C VAL A 122 37.02 -11.93 20.78
N CYS A 123 36.41 -13.06 20.42
CA CYS A 123 35.94 -14.09 21.35
C CYS A 123 36.73 -15.39 21.22
N SER A 124 36.76 -16.17 22.31
CA SER A 124 37.26 -17.54 22.31
C SER A 124 36.26 -18.51 21.68
N ASP A 125 36.72 -19.70 21.30
CA ASP A 125 35.80 -20.83 21.10
C ASP A 125 34.97 -21.09 22.36
N SER A 126 33.69 -21.40 22.20
CA SER A 126 32.77 -21.71 23.29
C SER A 126 33.12 -23.03 23.99
N ARG A 127 32.87 -23.12 25.30
CA ARG A 127 32.99 -24.35 26.09
C ARG A 127 31.83 -24.54 27.06
N THR A 128 31.38 -25.77 27.18
CA THR A 128 30.35 -26.14 28.16
C THR A 128 30.91 -26.22 29.57
N VAL A 129 30.18 -25.67 30.55
CA VAL A 129 30.49 -25.84 31.98
C VAL A 129 30.12 -27.27 32.42
N LEU A 130 31.06 -27.93 33.07
CA LEU A 130 30.95 -29.31 33.53
C LEU A 130 30.76 -29.39 35.05
N GLU A 131 30.36 -30.57 35.51
CA GLU A 131 30.25 -30.92 36.93
C GLU A 131 31.57 -30.64 37.69
N PRO A 132 31.55 -30.41 39.02
CA PRO A 132 32.77 -30.30 39.81
C PRO A 132 33.63 -31.56 39.71
N LEU A 133 34.94 -31.39 39.92
CA LEU A 133 35.87 -32.50 40.01
C LEU A 133 35.70 -33.20 41.36
N GLY A 134 35.18 -34.43 41.38
CA GLY A 134 35.04 -35.25 42.60
C GLY A 134 34.07 -36.41 42.43
N GLU A 135 34.05 -37.32 43.41
CA GLU A 135 33.02 -38.37 43.48
C GLU A 135 31.70 -37.77 44.01
N LYS A 136 30.57 -38.29 43.55
CA LYS A 136 29.24 -37.81 43.94
C LYS A 136 28.76 -38.53 45.21
N PRO A 137 28.19 -37.83 46.21
CA PRO A 137 27.55 -38.47 47.35
C PRO A 137 26.25 -39.16 46.92
N VAL A 138 25.84 -40.18 47.69
CA VAL A 138 24.63 -40.97 47.46
C VAL A 138 23.71 -40.90 48.67
N ALA A 139 22.41 -40.64 48.45
CA ALA A 139 21.37 -40.73 49.46
C ALA A 139 20.72 -42.12 49.37
N ASP A 140 20.94 -42.98 50.38
CA ASP A 140 20.40 -44.34 50.47
C ASP A 140 20.46 -44.86 51.93
N PRO A 141 19.35 -45.37 52.51
CA PRO A 141 17.98 -45.39 51.95
C PRO A 141 17.33 -44.00 51.98
N VAL A 142 16.24 -43.80 51.24
CA VAL A 142 15.34 -42.63 51.32
C VAL A 142 13.94 -43.14 51.62
N GLU A 143 13.35 -42.73 52.74
CA GLU A 143 12.13 -43.33 53.31
C GLU A 143 11.15 -42.29 53.85
N LEU A 144 9.88 -42.68 53.94
CA LEU A 144 8.78 -41.94 54.57
C LEU A 144 8.30 -42.70 55.82
N ASP A 145 7.86 -41.96 56.84
CA ASP A 145 7.33 -42.53 58.09
C ASP A 145 5.91 -43.11 57.96
N ASN A 146 5.10 -42.60 57.02
CA ASN A 146 3.76 -43.08 56.73
C ASN A 146 3.54 -43.28 55.22
N THR A 147 3.00 -44.44 54.83
CA THR A 147 2.75 -44.81 53.43
C THR A 147 1.27 -44.80 53.03
N THR A 148 0.34 -44.55 53.95
CA THR A 148 -1.10 -44.41 53.67
C THR A 148 -1.69 -43.20 54.40
N PRO A 149 -1.25 -41.97 54.07
CA PRO A 149 -1.63 -40.80 54.83
C PRO A 149 -2.99 -40.23 54.46
N GLN A 150 -3.52 -39.38 55.35
CA GLN A 150 -4.73 -38.58 55.11
C GLN A 150 -4.39 -37.08 55.09
N VAL A 151 -5.25 -36.29 54.46
CA VAL A 151 -5.16 -34.82 54.49
C VAL A 151 -5.12 -34.33 55.95
N GLY A 152 -4.25 -33.36 56.24
CA GLY A 152 -4.04 -32.77 57.57
C GLY A 152 -2.92 -33.42 58.39
N GLU A 153 -2.46 -34.63 58.03
CA GLU A 153 -1.31 -35.28 58.67
C GLU A 153 0.03 -34.61 58.28
N THR A 154 1.08 -34.88 59.04
CA THR A 154 2.46 -34.46 58.72
C THR A 154 3.30 -35.68 58.39
N LEU A 155 3.83 -35.75 57.17
CA LEU A 155 4.82 -36.74 56.76
C LEU A 155 6.23 -36.31 57.17
N LYS A 156 7.08 -37.29 57.49
CA LYS A 156 8.50 -37.09 57.77
C LYS A 156 9.35 -37.96 56.85
N GLY A 157 10.24 -37.30 56.12
CA GLY A 157 11.28 -37.93 55.31
C GLY A 157 12.51 -38.26 56.13
N SER A 158 13.17 -39.37 55.80
CA SER A 158 14.49 -39.73 56.34
C SER A 158 15.38 -40.30 55.26
N TYR A 159 16.70 -40.06 55.37
CA TYR A 159 17.67 -40.62 54.43
C TYR A 159 19.02 -40.96 55.09
N GLY A 160 19.81 -41.80 54.43
CA GLY A 160 21.22 -42.06 54.74
C GLY A 160 22.16 -41.37 53.76
N TYR A 161 23.14 -40.60 54.25
CA TYR A 161 24.20 -40.01 53.42
C TYR A 161 25.39 -40.97 53.30
N ASN A 162 25.87 -41.20 52.07
CA ASN A 162 27.04 -42.04 51.79
C ASN A 162 28.02 -41.35 50.83
N HIS A 163 29.26 -41.17 51.26
CA HIS A 163 30.40 -40.79 50.41
C HIS A 163 31.69 -41.38 51.00
N PRO A 164 32.63 -41.92 50.20
CA PRO A 164 33.80 -42.61 50.71
C PRO A 164 34.77 -41.72 51.49
N ASP A 165 34.95 -40.48 51.04
CA ASP A 165 36.04 -39.61 51.51
C ASP A 165 35.60 -38.23 52.04
N ASP A 166 34.30 -37.92 52.06
CA ASP A 166 33.77 -36.60 52.44
C ASP A 166 32.57 -36.72 53.37
N ILE A 167 32.42 -35.72 54.23
CA ILE A 167 31.25 -35.57 55.10
C ILE A 167 30.16 -34.75 54.42
N GLU A 168 28.94 -34.88 54.92
CA GLU A 168 27.76 -34.17 54.41
C GLU A 168 27.88 -32.66 54.55
N GLY A 169 27.50 -31.97 53.47
CA GLY A 169 27.32 -30.53 53.33
C GLY A 169 25.85 -30.14 53.43
N GLU A 170 25.42 -29.15 52.63
CA GLU A 170 24.04 -28.66 52.62
C GLU A 170 23.16 -29.50 51.69
N THR A 171 22.75 -30.68 52.17
CA THR A 171 21.80 -31.54 51.46
C THR A 171 20.44 -30.86 51.31
N SER A 172 19.85 -30.95 50.11
CA SER A 172 18.56 -30.34 49.80
C SER A 172 17.43 -31.38 49.75
N PHE A 173 16.22 -30.93 50.11
CA PHE A 173 15.02 -31.74 50.16
C PHE A 173 13.96 -31.20 49.20
N THR A 174 13.31 -32.13 48.51
CA THR A 174 12.21 -31.84 47.60
C THR A 174 11.05 -32.77 47.90
N TRP A 175 9.84 -32.24 48.02
CA TRP A 175 8.62 -33.04 48.09
C TRP A 175 7.88 -32.98 46.76
N TYR A 176 7.34 -34.12 46.34
CA TYR A 176 6.49 -34.22 45.16
C TYR A 176 5.12 -34.77 45.53
N ALA A 177 4.07 -34.17 44.98
CA ALA A 177 2.74 -34.78 44.87
C ALA A 177 2.56 -35.25 43.42
N ASP A 178 2.41 -36.56 43.25
CA ASP A 178 2.63 -37.31 42.02
C ASP A 178 4.02 -37.03 41.43
N GLU A 179 4.07 -36.31 40.31
CA GLU A 179 5.31 -35.85 39.64
C GLU A 179 5.48 -34.33 39.72
N THR A 180 4.65 -33.64 40.50
CA THR A 180 4.71 -32.18 40.66
C THR A 180 5.36 -31.82 41.99
N GLN A 181 6.41 -30.98 41.94
CA GLN A 181 7.07 -30.48 43.14
C GLN A 181 6.11 -29.59 43.96
N ILE A 182 6.12 -29.79 45.28
CA ILE A 182 5.39 -28.94 46.22
C ILE A 182 6.29 -27.75 46.56
N ALA A 183 5.89 -26.56 46.12
CA ALA A 183 6.69 -25.35 46.28
C ALA A 183 6.87 -24.98 47.76
N GLY A 184 8.09 -24.62 48.15
CA GLY A 184 8.41 -24.21 49.52
C GLY A 184 8.50 -25.35 50.55
N ALA A 185 8.28 -26.60 50.15
CA ALA A 185 8.52 -27.77 50.98
C ALA A 185 10.00 -28.19 50.88
N ASP A 186 10.88 -27.51 51.61
CA ASP A 186 12.33 -27.71 51.63
C ASP A 186 12.85 -28.35 52.93
N ALA A 187 11.95 -28.68 53.86
CA ALA A 187 12.26 -29.36 55.11
C ALA A 187 12.07 -30.88 54.99
N ALA A 188 12.67 -31.65 55.88
CA ALA A 188 12.44 -33.10 55.99
C ALA A 188 11.04 -33.47 56.57
N ILE A 189 10.11 -32.52 56.65
CA ILE A 189 8.72 -32.70 57.08
C ILE A 189 7.78 -31.97 56.12
N LEU A 190 6.60 -32.53 55.88
CA LEU A 190 5.55 -31.94 55.05
C LEU A 190 4.18 -32.11 55.71
N LYS A 191 3.47 -31.00 55.95
CA LYS A 191 2.05 -31.04 56.32
C LYS A 191 1.20 -31.21 55.06
N LEU A 192 0.33 -32.21 55.03
CA LEU A 192 -0.52 -32.52 53.90
C LEU A 192 -1.72 -31.58 53.87
N LEU A 193 -1.83 -30.76 52.82
CA LEU A 193 -2.96 -29.86 52.58
C LEU A 193 -3.87 -30.46 51.50
N ALA A 194 -5.20 -30.30 51.67
CA ALA A 194 -6.20 -30.79 50.71
C ALA A 194 -5.90 -30.26 49.30
N SER A 195 -5.65 -28.96 49.21
CA SER A 195 -5.35 -28.23 47.98
C SER A 195 -4.13 -28.73 47.21
N GLU A 196 -3.19 -29.39 47.88
CA GLU A 196 -1.90 -29.78 47.29
C GLU A 196 -1.79 -31.29 47.07
N THR A 197 -2.30 -32.08 48.03
CA THR A 197 -1.94 -33.50 48.17
C THR A 197 -3.11 -34.46 48.08
N GLU A 198 -4.36 -34.02 48.27
CA GLU A 198 -5.51 -34.93 48.25
C GLU A 198 -5.61 -35.67 46.91
N GLY A 199 -5.80 -36.99 46.98
CA GLY A 199 -5.92 -37.85 45.81
C GLY A 199 -4.61 -38.09 45.04
N LYS A 200 -3.47 -37.60 45.53
CA LYS A 200 -2.14 -37.75 44.92
C LYS A 200 -1.23 -38.64 45.75
N ALA A 201 -0.24 -39.26 45.12
CA ALA A 201 0.81 -40.00 45.83
C ALA A 201 1.96 -39.06 46.21
N VAL A 202 2.49 -39.11 47.42
CA VAL A 202 3.57 -38.20 47.87
C VAL A 202 4.92 -38.89 47.87
N LYS A 203 5.98 -38.21 47.43
CA LYS A 203 7.40 -38.66 47.50
C LYS A 203 8.26 -37.63 48.23
N PHE A 204 9.23 -38.11 48.99
CA PHE A 204 10.31 -37.31 49.56
C PHE A 204 11.60 -37.61 48.82
N CYS A 205 12.24 -36.58 48.27
CA CYS A 205 13.45 -36.69 47.48
C CYS A 205 14.58 -35.90 48.10
N VAL A 206 15.79 -36.45 47.98
CA VAL A 206 16.99 -35.92 48.61
C VAL A 206 18.09 -35.79 47.57
N THR A 207 18.69 -34.61 47.50
CA THR A 207 19.90 -34.38 46.72
C THR A 207 21.05 -34.09 47.68
N PRO A 208 21.90 -35.10 47.99
CA PRO A 208 22.96 -34.95 48.96
C PRO A 208 24.09 -34.08 48.40
N GLU A 209 24.79 -33.38 49.29
CA GLU A 209 25.91 -32.52 48.92
C GLU A 209 27.11 -32.82 49.84
N THR A 210 28.34 -32.82 49.30
CA THR A 210 29.54 -32.94 50.14
C THR A 210 29.90 -31.60 50.77
N LYS A 211 30.64 -31.61 51.89
CA LYS A 211 31.21 -30.40 52.50
C LYS A 211 32.53 -29.94 51.85
N ALA A 212 32.90 -30.52 50.71
CA ALA A 212 34.10 -30.14 49.99
C ALA A 212 34.00 -28.68 49.49
N VAL A 213 35.15 -28.09 49.12
CA VAL A 213 35.21 -26.76 48.50
C VAL A 213 35.93 -26.89 47.17
N PRO A 214 35.22 -26.83 46.03
CA PRO A 214 33.77 -26.65 45.91
C PRO A 214 32.95 -27.89 46.32
N PRO A 215 31.68 -27.71 46.71
CA PRO A 215 30.82 -28.84 47.05
C PRO A 215 30.50 -29.69 45.81
N VAL A 216 30.36 -31.00 46.00
CA VAL A 216 29.93 -31.93 44.96
C VAL A 216 28.53 -32.42 45.28
N ARG A 217 27.60 -32.20 44.35
CA ARG A 217 26.19 -32.57 44.44
C ARG A 217 25.95 -33.99 43.90
N GLY A 218 25.20 -34.78 44.67
CA GLY A 218 24.72 -36.10 44.30
C GLY A 218 23.57 -36.06 43.30
N VAL A 219 23.06 -37.23 42.97
CA VAL A 219 21.82 -37.35 42.18
C VAL A 219 20.64 -37.31 43.14
N GLU A 220 19.53 -36.68 42.73
CA GLU A 220 18.27 -36.72 43.47
C GLU A 220 17.76 -38.17 43.58
N THR A 221 17.59 -38.65 44.81
CA THR A 221 17.01 -39.97 45.10
C THR A 221 15.72 -39.80 45.89
N CYS A 222 14.65 -40.45 45.43
CA CYS A 222 13.32 -40.37 46.04
C CYS A 222 12.96 -41.62 46.83
N SER A 223 12.11 -41.45 47.85
CA SER A 223 11.41 -42.53 48.53
C SER A 223 10.45 -43.26 47.59
N VAL A 224 9.99 -44.44 48.01
CA VAL A 224 8.78 -45.04 47.42
C VAL A 224 7.60 -44.08 47.67
N ALA A 225 6.74 -43.91 46.66
CA ALA A 225 5.57 -43.05 46.78
C ALA A 225 4.55 -43.63 47.77
N THR A 226 3.84 -42.77 48.51
CA THR A 226 2.71 -43.19 49.35
C THR A 226 1.56 -43.75 48.49
N ALA A 227 0.59 -44.41 49.13
CA ALA A 227 -0.75 -44.51 48.56
C ALA A 227 -1.35 -43.09 48.37
N LEU A 228 -2.40 -42.97 47.55
CA LEU A 228 -3.08 -41.69 47.35
C LEU A 228 -3.53 -41.12 48.70
N VAL A 229 -3.20 -39.86 48.97
CA VAL A 229 -3.63 -39.18 50.20
C VAL A 229 -5.15 -39.18 50.23
N SER A 230 -5.73 -39.84 51.23
CA SER A 230 -7.19 -39.94 51.34
C SER A 230 -7.77 -38.65 51.94
N PRO A 231 -9.00 -38.25 51.55
CA PRO A 231 -9.68 -37.14 52.19
C PRO A 231 -9.89 -37.43 53.68
N VAL A 232 -9.96 -36.37 54.48
CA VAL A 232 -10.44 -36.44 55.85
C VAL A 232 -11.98 -36.47 55.83
N ASP A 233 -12.62 -37.12 56.82
CA ASP A 233 -14.07 -37.02 57.01
C ASP A 233 -14.40 -35.57 57.41
N GLY A 234 -14.87 -34.78 56.45
CA GLY A 234 -15.04 -33.33 56.57
C GLY A 234 -16.48 -32.84 56.76
N THR A 235 -16.64 -31.53 56.76
CA THR A 235 -17.93 -30.83 56.74
C THR A 235 -18.31 -30.44 55.31
N ALA A 236 -19.59 -30.16 55.05
CA ALA A 236 -19.99 -29.63 53.74
C ALA A 236 -19.61 -28.14 53.65
N PRO A 237 -19.20 -27.62 52.47
CA PRO A 237 -18.82 -26.22 52.33
C PRO A 237 -20.03 -25.30 52.53
N ILE A 238 -19.75 -24.07 52.95
CA ILE A 238 -20.73 -22.99 53.09
C ILE A 238 -20.33 -21.80 52.22
N VAL A 239 -21.28 -20.89 51.99
CA VAL A 239 -20.98 -19.55 51.49
C VAL A 239 -21.34 -18.50 52.54
N GLU A 240 -20.59 -17.41 52.54
CA GLU A 240 -20.86 -16.21 53.31
C GLU A 240 -20.93 -14.99 52.37
N ASP A 241 -21.50 -13.89 52.85
CA ASP A 241 -21.56 -12.59 52.16
C ASP A 241 -22.19 -12.61 50.76
N THR A 242 -23.17 -13.49 50.50
CA THR A 242 -23.87 -13.55 49.22
C THR A 242 -24.54 -12.21 48.87
N ALA A 243 -24.12 -11.61 47.76
CA ALA A 243 -24.53 -10.26 47.35
C ALA A 243 -24.75 -10.15 45.84
N ILE A 244 -25.47 -9.09 45.44
CA ILE A 244 -25.51 -8.64 44.05
C ILE A 244 -24.70 -7.36 43.96
N VAL A 245 -23.72 -7.33 43.07
CA VAL A 245 -22.94 -6.15 42.71
C VAL A 245 -23.52 -5.56 41.42
N GLY A 246 -23.86 -4.28 41.46
CA GLY A 246 -24.47 -3.54 40.35
C GLY A 246 -25.63 -2.67 40.81
N GLU A 247 -26.01 -1.69 40.00
CA GLU A 247 -27.20 -0.87 40.25
C GLU A 247 -28.44 -1.55 39.66
N GLY A 248 -29.53 -1.61 40.43
CA GLY A 248 -30.76 -2.28 40.02
C GLY A 248 -31.58 -1.47 39.02
N PHE A 249 -31.21 -1.47 37.74
CA PHE A 249 -32.04 -0.92 36.68
C PHE A 249 -32.07 -1.79 35.42
N VAL A 250 -33.12 -1.65 34.60
CA VAL A 250 -33.27 -2.41 33.35
C VAL A 250 -32.09 -2.13 32.41
N GLY A 251 -31.42 -3.18 31.95
CA GLY A 251 -30.21 -3.14 31.12
C GLY A 251 -28.91 -3.16 31.92
N ALA A 252 -28.95 -3.08 33.25
CA ALA A 252 -27.75 -3.18 34.07
C ALA A 252 -27.16 -4.60 34.03
N LEU A 253 -25.82 -4.67 33.94
CA LEU A 253 -25.07 -5.90 34.22
C LEU A 253 -24.96 -6.04 35.75
N LEU A 254 -25.48 -7.15 36.26
CA LEU A 254 -25.45 -7.52 37.67
C LEU A 254 -24.56 -8.73 37.84
N THR A 255 -23.74 -8.73 38.89
CA THR A 255 -22.83 -9.85 39.20
C THR A 255 -23.13 -10.37 40.59
N GLY A 256 -23.37 -11.67 40.70
CA GLY A 256 -23.46 -12.38 41.96
C GLY A 256 -22.09 -12.58 42.59
N ASP A 257 -21.95 -12.19 43.85
CA ASP A 257 -20.73 -12.28 44.63
C ASP A 257 -20.96 -13.09 45.90
N TYR A 258 -19.95 -13.82 46.38
CA TYR A 258 -19.99 -14.63 47.59
C TYR A 258 -18.58 -15.07 48.01
N THR A 259 -18.42 -15.40 49.29
CA THR A 259 -17.21 -15.98 49.87
C THR A 259 -17.42 -17.48 50.09
N PHE A 260 -16.62 -18.34 49.45
CA PHE A 260 -16.60 -19.78 49.72
C PHE A 260 -15.81 -20.08 51.00
N VAL A 261 -16.37 -20.89 51.90
CA VAL A 261 -15.71 -21.29 53.14
C VAL A 261 -15.86 -22.80 53.34
N ASP A 262 -14.74 -23.45 53.60
CA ASP A 262 -14.66 -24.85 54.00
C ASP A 262 -13.79 -24.98 55.25
N ALA A 263 -14.21 -25.82 56.21
CA ALA A 263 -13.53 -25.93 57.51
C ALA A 263 -12.18 -26.65 57.44
N GLU A 264 -12.02 -27.56 56.47
CA GLU A 264 -10.84 -28.36 56.23
C GLU A 264 -9.88 -27.70 55.22
N GLY A 265 -10.33 -26.61 54.60
CA GLY A 265 -9.59 -25.88 53.58
C GLY A 265 -9.69 -26.52 52.20
N ASP A 266 -10.78 -27.25 51.94
CA ASP A 266 -11.05 -27.80 50.63
C ASP A 266 -11.20 -26.71 49.58
N LEU A 267 -10.74 -26.99 48.36
CA LEU A 267 -10.81 -26.03 47.26
C LEU A 267 -12.25 -25.89 46.78
N GLU A 268 -12.65 -24.68 46.37
CA GLU A 268 -13.92 -24.49 45.68
C GLU A 268 -13.90 -25.22 44.32
N GLY A 269 -14.97 -25.96 44.06
CA GLY A 269 -15.27 -26.60 42.78
C GLY A 269 -16.27 -25.78 41.95
N VAL A 270 -17.10 -26.48 41.17
CA VAL A 270 -18.13 -25.82 40.34
C VAL A 270 -19.41 -25.65 41.16
N SER A 271 -19.49 -24.53 41.87
CA SER A 271 -20.71 -24.09 42.56
C SER A 271 -21.85 -23.83 41.57
N GLN A 272 -23.10 -24.07 41.99
CA GLN A 272 -24.27 -23.84 41.15
C GLN A 272 -24.87 -22.47 41.43
N HIS A 273 -25.27 -21.75 40.39
CA HIS A 273 -25.82 -20.40 40.50
C HIS A 273 -27.24 -20.34 39.94
N VAL A 274 -28.09 -19.54 40.57
CA VAL A 274 -29.47 -19.29 40.12
C VAL A 274 -29.86 -17.85 40.41
N TRP A 275 -30.45 -17.18 39.42
CA TRP A 275 -31.15 -15.90 39.64
C TRP A 275 -32.65 -16.12 39.85
N GLN A 276 -33.24 -15.37 40.78
CA GLN A 276 -34.66 -15.39 41.07
C GLN A 276 -35.28 -14.01 40.87
N ARG A 277 -36.49 -13.97 40.31
CA ARG A 277 -37.36 -12.79 40.21
C ARG A 277 -38.56 -12.99 41.13
N ASP A 278 -38.72 -12.12 42.13
CA ASP A 278 -39.77 -12.20 43.15
C ASP A 278 -39.90 -13.62 43.74
N ASP A 279 -38.76 -14.18 44.16
CA ASP A 279 -38.62 -15.53 44.74
C ASP A 279 -38.94 -16.70 43.77
N VAL A 280 -39.06 -16.43 42.47
CA VAL A 280 -39.24 -17.44 41.42
C VAL A 280 -37.99 -17.54 40.55
N VAL A 281 -37.50 -18.76 40.32
CA VAL A 281 -36.33 -19.01 39.47
C VAL A 281 -36.53 -18.48 38.04
N ILE A 282 -35.51 -17.80 37.52
CA ILE A 282 -35.45 -17.37 36.13
C ILE A 282 -34.79 -18.48 35.31
N ASP A 283 -35.56 -19.14 34.45
CA ASP A 283 -35.06 -20.23 33.62
C ASP A 283 -33.87 -19.79 32.77
N GLY A 284 -32.77 -20.56 32.86
CA GLY A 284 -31.53 -20.32 32.10
C GLY A 284 -30.56 -19.29 32.71
N ALA A 285 -30.94 -18.59 33.78
CA ALA A 285 -30.07 -17.64 34.47
C ALA A 285 -29.17 -18.35 35.50
N THR A 286 -28.21 -19.13 35.00
CA THR A 286 -27.32 -19.98 35.82
C THR A 286 -25.87 -19.51 35.89
N ASN A 287 -25.58 -18.31 35.40
CA ASN A 287 -24.25 -17.69 35.47
C ASN A 287 -24.15 -16.75 36.67
N LYS A 288 -22.92 -16.43 37.10
CA LYS A 288 -22.68 -15.35 38.07
C LYS A 288 -23.16 -13.99 37.55
N GLU A 289 -23.17 -13.78 36.24
CA GLU A 289 -23.61 -12.54 35.61
C GLU A 289 -25.06 -12.64 35.11
N TYR A 290 -25.80 -11.54 35.24
CA TYR A 290 -27.16 -11.38 34.72
C TYR A 290 -27.39 -9.96 34.21
N ILE A 291 -27.93 -9.83 33.00
CA ILE A 291 -28.36 -8.52 32.46
C ILE A 291 -29.85 -8.37 32.77
N ALA A 292 -30.20 -7.36 33.56
CA ALA A 292 -31.59 -7.06 33.87
C ALA A 292 -32.37 -6.73 32.59
N VAL A 293 -33.50 -7.39 32.38
CA VAL A 293 -34.36 -7.23 31.19
C VAL A 293 -35.62 -6.43 31.53
N ASP A 294 -36.38 -6.04 30.50
CA ASP A 294 -37.65 -5.32 30.68
C ASP A 294 -38.64 -6.06 31.60
N ALA A 295 -38.60 -7.39 31.63
CA ALA A 295 -39.46 -8.21 32.49
C ALA A 295 -39.10 -8.13 33.99
N ASP A 296 -37.91 -7.61 34.33
CA ASP A 296 -37.49 -7.40 35.72
C ASP A 296 -37.98 -6.04 36.27
N GLU A 297 -38.48 -5.15 35.42
CA GLU A 297 -38.90 -3.82 35.84
C GLU A 297 -39.94 -3.88 36.98
N ASN A 298 -39.64 -3.19 38.09
CA ASN A 298 -40.43 -3.15 39.32
C ASN A 298 -40.53 -4.49 40.07
N THR A 299 -39.59 -5.41 39.83
CA THR A 299 -39.47 -6.69 40.56
C THR A 299 -38.19 -6.75 41.38
N ASN A 300 -38.10 -7.70 42.31
CA ASN A 300 -36.89 -7.92 43.10
C ASN A 300 -36.09 -9.09 42.55
N LEU A 301 -34.81 -8.85 42.25
CA LEU A 301 -33.86 -9.92 41.93
C LEU A 301 -33.14 -10.42 43.17
N LYS A 302 -32.87 -11.73 43.21
CA LYS A 302 -31.95 -12.37 44.15
C LYS A 302 -30.96 -13.24 43.37
N TYR A 303 -29.73 -13.27 43.85
CA TYR A 303 -28.71 -14.21 43.39
C TYR A 303 -28.55 -15.31 44.45
N CYS A 304 -28.65 -16.57 44.04
CA CYS A 304 -28.50 -17.72 44.92
C CYS A 304 -27.36 -18.62 44.43
N VAL A 305 -26.58 -19.13 45.37
CA VAL A 305 -25.46 -20.04 45.11
C VAL A 305 -25.54 -21.26 46.00
N THR A 306 -25.29 -22.43 45.42
CA THR A 306 -25.07 -23.69 46.14
C THR A 306 -23.58 -24.02 46.03
N PRO A 307 -22.78 -23.88 47.11
CA PRO A 307 -21.34 -24.12 47.05
C PRO A 307 -21.06 -25.60 46.81
N LYS A 308 -19.97 -25.86 46.09
CA LYS A 308 -19.44 -27.20 45.89
C LYS A 308 -17.93 -27.18 46.08
N SER A 309 -17.37 -28.07 46.88
CA SER A 309 -15.92 -28.25 46.97
C SER A 309 -15.42 -29.21 45.88
N ALA A 310 -14.17 -29.03 45.48
CA ALA A 310 -13.45 -29.90 44.55
C ALA A 310 -12.77 -31.09 45.25
N THR A 311 -12.46 -30.93 46.54
CA THR A 311 -11.81 -31.92 47.43
C THR A 311 -12.68 -32.19 48.66
N GLY A 312 -12.34 -33.21 49.43
CA GLY A 312 -13.03 -33.59 50.67
C GLY A 312 -14.07 -34.70 50.49
N GLY A 313 -14.48 -35.29 51.62
CA GLY A 313 -15.47 -36.38 51.64
C GLY A 313 -16.92 -35.93 51.42
N LEU A 314 -17.25 -34.68 51.78
CA LEU A 314 -18.59 -34.08 51.69
C LEU A 314 -18.53 -32.82 50.82
N THR A 315 -18.90 -32.96 49.54
CA THR A 315 -18.60 -31.91 48.54
C THR A 315 -19.73 -30.95 48.22
N ASP A 316 -20.98 -31.27 48.57
CA ASP A 316 -22.15 -30.44 48.24
C ASP A 316 -22.66 -29.69 49.48
N GLY A 317 -22.63 -28.36 49.43
CA GLY A 317 -23.20 -27.50 50.46
C GLY A 317 -24.69 -27.17 50.24
N THR A 318 -25.23 -26.32 51.10
CA THR A 318 -26.63 -25.84 51.00
C THR A 318 -26.72 -24.51 50.29
N GLN A 319 -27.80 -24.28 49.53
CA GLN A 319 -28.04 -23.02 48.85
C GLN A 319 -28.18 -21.85 49.84
N ASP A 320 -27.53 -20.73 49.52
CA ASP A 320 -27.72 -19.43 50.16
C ASP A 320 -28.10 -18.37 49.10
N CYS A 321 -28.83 -17.33 49.51
CA CYS A 321 -29.32 -16.30 48.60
C CYS A 321 -29.03 -14.90 49.13
N SER A 322 -28.72 -13.98 48.22
CA SER A 322 -28.51 -12.57 48.51
C SER A 322 -29.78 -11.89 49.06
N LEU A 323 -29.59 -10.69 49.61
CA LEU A 323 -30.69 -9.74 49.77
C LEU A 323 -31.31 -9.38 48.41
N SER A 324 -32.57 -8.95 48.44
CA SER A 324 -33.31 -8.50 47.26
C SER A 324 -32.79 -7.17 46.71
N LEU A 325 -32.61 -7.10 45.40
CA LEU A 325 -32.33 -5.87 44.65
C LEU A 325 -33.55 -5.49 43.79
N LEU A 326 -34.17 -4.34 44.07
CA LEU A 326 -35.26 -3.80 43.26
C LEU A 326 -34.71 -3.30 41.92
N ILE A 327 -35.31 -3.74 40.81
CA ILE A 327 -34.97 -3.25 39.47
C ILE A 327 -35.94 -2.14 39.05
N ILE A 328 -35.40 -0.97 38.74
CA ILE A 328 -36.18 0.19 38.25
C ILE A 328 -35.88 0.50 36.79
N LYS A 329 -36.77 1.22 36.12
CA LYS A 329 -36.43 1.84 34.84
C LYS A 329 -35.79 3.20 35.08
N LYS A 330 -34.53 3.37 34.66
CA LYS A 330 -33.85 4.66 34.76
C LYS A 330 -34.47 5.60 33.73
N VAL A 331 -35.10 6.68 34.19
CA VAL A 331 -35.58 7.77 33.33
C VAL A 331 -34.47 8.82 33.29
N GLU A 332 -33.83 8.92 32.14
CA GLU A 332 -32.75 9.86 31.88
C GLU A 332 -33.22 10.95 30.91
N ALA A 333 -32.70 12.17 31.05
CA ALA A 333 -32.94 13.22 30.08
C ALA A 333 -32.18 12.93 28.77
N ALA A 334 -32.71 13.39 27.64
CA ALA A 334 -32.01 13.23 26.37
C ALA A 334 -30.73 14.10 26.36
N PRO A 335 -29.57 13.57 25.93
CA PRO A 335 -28.36 14.37 25.77
C PRO A 335 -28.47 15.31 24.56
N ILE A 336 -27.61 16.32 24.51
CA ILE A 336 -27.53 17.30 23.42
C ILE A 336 -26.11 17.29 22.85
N ALA A 337 -25.98 17.39 21.52
CA ALA A 337 -24.71 17.65 20.86
C ALA A 337 -24.67 19.13 20.49
N VAL A 338 -23.63 19.84 20.93
CA VAL A 338 -23.39 21.24 20.55
C VAL A 338 -22.05 21.39 19.84
N ASP A 339 -21.84 22.52 19.17
CA ASP A 339 -20.60 22.79 18.44
C ASP A 339 -20.24 21.69 17.43
N VAL A 340 -21.24 21.10 16.77
CA VAL A 340 -21.04 20.09 15.74
C VAL A 340 -20.30 20.71 14.55
N LYS A 341 -19.14 20.16 14.22
CA LYS A 341 -18.21 20.70 13.23
C LYS A 341 -17.71 19.59 12.30
N ALA A 342 -17.50 19.97 11.06
CA ALA A 342 -16.75 19.23 10.05
C ALA A 342 -15.54 20.09 9.69
N ASN A 343 -14.34 19.71 10.15
CA ASN A 343 -13.11 20.49 9.96
C ASN A 343 -12.13 19.73 9.08
N VAL A 344 -11.27 20.43 8.34
CA VAL A 344 -10.12 19.79 7.69
C VAL A 344 -9.12 19.36 8.76
N GLU A 345 -8.67 18.11 8.74
CA GLU A 345 -7.80 17.49 9.76
C GLU A 345 -6.57 18.34 10.13
N LEU A 346 -5.92 18.93 9.13
CA LEU A 346 -4.72 19.76 9.29
C LEU A 346 -5.01 21.26 9.12
N GLY A 347 -6.27 21.65 9.25
CA GLY A 347 -6.74 23.00 8.95
C GLY A 347 -6.63 23.37 7.47
N GLY A 348 -6.80 24.66 7.18
CA GLY A 348 -6.87 25.17 5.81
C GLY A 348 -8.28 25.05 5.21
N ILE A 349 -8.36 25.15 3.88
CA ILE A 349 -9.64 25.03 3.16
C ILE A 349 -9.91 23.58 2.78
N ALA A 350 -11.19 23.23 2.68
CA ALA A 350 -11.63 21.93 2.18
C ALA A 350 -11.33 21.85 0.68
N GLU A 351 -10.47 20.93 0.25
CA GLU A 351 -10.13 20.67 -1.15
C GLU A 351 -10.10 19.15 -1.39
N ALA A 352 -10.25 18.72 -2.66
CA ALA A 352 -10.04 17.33 -3.02
C ALA A 352 -8.64 16.83 -2.59
N GLY A 353 -8.56 15.62 -2.04
CA GLY A 353 -7.35 15.04 -1.45
C GLY A 353 -7.13 15.39 0.02
N LYS A 354 -7.97 16.24 0.64
CA LYS A 354 -7.99 16.47 2.09
C LYS A 354 -9.01 15.56 2.79
N VAL A 355 -8.93 15.50 4.11
CA VAL A 355 -9.87 14.74 4.95
C VAL A 355 -10.62 15.71 5.85
N LEU A 356 -11.95 15.60 5.85
CA LEU A 356 -12.78 16.24 6.87
C LEU A 356 -12.89 15.31 8.07
N VAL A 357 -12.84 15.88 9.27
CA VAL A 357 -12.94 15.18 10.55
C VAL A 357 -14.05 15.82 11.35
N SER A 358 -14.93 14.98 11.88
CA SER A 358 -16.02 15.42 12.74
C SER A 358 -15.55 15.75 14.15
N ASN A 359 -16.19 16.73 14.77
CA ASN A 359 -16.05 17.05 16.19
C ASN A 359 -17.37 17.63 16.71
N TYR A 360 -17.74 17.32 17.94
CA TYR A 360 -18.84 17.97 18.66
C TYR A 360 -18.59 17.90 20.17
N THR A 361 -19.30 18.74 20.93
CA THR A 361 -19.31 18.70 22.38
C THR A 361 -20.59 17.99 22.84
N PHE A 362 -20.42 16.85 23.50
CA PHE A 362 -21.51 16.17 24.20
C PHE A 362 -21.90 16.94 25.46
N GLN A 363 -23.19 17.18 25.66
CA GLN A 363 -23.74 17.85 26.85
C GLN A 363 -24.88 17.03 27.48
N HIS A 364 -24.71 16.71 28.76
CA HIS A 364 -25.73 16.17 29.63
C HIS A 364 -25.36 16.46 31.09
N ASP A 365 -26.35 16.68 31.96
CA ASP A 365 -26.12 17.18 33.32
C ASP A 365 -25.35 16.19 34.22
N PHE A 366 -25.62 14.88 34.08
CA PHE A 366 -25.16 13.87 35.04
C PHE A 366 -24.69 12.56 34.41
N ALA A 367 -24.67 12.47 33.08
CA ALA A 367 -24.37 11.20 32.41
C ALA A 367 -23.27 11.36 31.39
N PRO A 368 -22.30 10.45 31.38
CA PRO A 368 -21.27 10.41 30.35
C PRO A 368 -21.85 9.95 29.00
N GLU A 369 -21.12 10.31 27.95
CA GLU A 369 -21.37 9.86 26.58
C GLU A 369 -21.19 8.34 26.43
N GLY A 370 -22.09 7.72 25.68
CA GLY A 370 -22.01 6.33 25.22
C GLY A 370 -21.83 6.26 23.70
N ASP A 371 -22.46 5.27 23.06
CA ASP A 371 -22.29 4.98 21.64
C ASP A 371 -23.11 5.93 20.73
N SER A 372 -22.73 7.20 20.73
CA SER A 372 -23.24 8.23 19.81
C SER A 372 -23.05 7.81 18.35
N VAL A 373 -24.03 8.12 17.50
CA VAL A 373 -24.06 7.67 16.10
C VAL A 373 -23.84 8.86 15.17
N GLY A 374 -22.76 8.83 14.39
CA GLY A 374 -22.41 9.86 13.41
C GLY A 374 -22.63 9.40 11.97
N ASN A 375 -22.94 10.33 11.07
CA ASN A 375 -23.00 10.09 9.64
C ASN A 375 -22.64 11.35 8.82
N TRP A 376 -22.02 11.14 7.67
CA TRP A 376 -21.77 12.19 6.69
C TRP A 376 -22.93 12.33 5.70
N VAL A 377 -23.28 13.57 5.38
CA VAL A 377 -24.38 13.93 4.48
C VAL A 377 -23.80 14.73 3.32
N VAL A 378 -24.11 14.32 2.09
CA VAL A 378 -23.70 14.99 0.85
C VAL A 378 -24.94 15.37 0.05
N ASP A 379 -25.11 16.66 -0.26
CA ASP A 379 -26.29 17.23 -0.93
C ASP A 379 -27.62 16.77 -0.28
N GLY A 380 -27.64 16.68 1.04
CA GLY A 380 -28.81 16.26 1.83
C GLY A 380 -29.06 14.75 1.85
N GLN A 381 -28.17 13.93 1.29
CA GLN A 381 -28.26 12.48 1.31
C GLN A 381 -27.22 11.86 2.24
N ASP A 382 -27.67 10.94 3.10
CA ASP A 382 -26.81 10.17 3.99
C ASP A 382 -25.87 9.28 3.16
N VAL A 383 -24.55 9.41 3.37
CA VAL A 383 -23.53 8.58 2.73
C VAL A 383 -23.20 7.41 3.63
N ALA A 384 -23.43 6.18 3.16
CA ALA A 384 -23.04 4.99 3.89
C ALA A 384 -21.51 4.83 3.88
N LEU A 385 -20.84 5.33 4.93
CA LEU A 385 -19.42 5.10 5.16
C LEU A 385 -19.23 3.99 6.20
N PRO A 386 -18.40 2.97 5.92
CA PRO A 386 -18.16 1.87 6.85
C PRO A 386 -17.31 2.26 8.07
N SER A 387 -16.78 3.49 8.15
CA SER A 387 -15.76 3.91 9.12
C SER A 387 -16.24 4.73 10.32
N CYS A 388 -17.49 5.20 10.39
CA CYS A 388 -17.97 5.93 11.57
C CYS A 388 -18.40 4.96 12.70
N THR A 389 -17.48 4.13 13.20
CA THR A 389 -17.73 3.28 14.39
C THR A 389 -17.81 4.11 15.68
N VAL A 390 -17.20 5.29 15.67
CA VAL A 390 -17.32 6.33 16.70
C VAL A 390 -17.69 7.66 16.04
N ALA A 391 -18.62 8.41 16.64
CA ALA A 391 -19.11 9.66 16.06
C ALA A 391 -18.09 10.81 16.16
N GLN A 392 -17.29 10.86 17.23
CA GLN A 392 -16.18 11.82 17.35
C GLN A 392 -14.99 11.38 16.50
N GLY A 393 -14.42 12.31 15.73
CA GLY A 393 -13.27 12.01 14.88
C GLY A 393 -13.60 11.18 13.64
N CYS A 394 -14.87 11.04 13.25
CA CYS A 394 -15.21 10.34 12.01
C CYS A 394 -14.66 11.12 10.80
N GLU A 395 -14.00 10.40 9.91
CA GLU A 395 -13.31 10.96 8.76
C GLU A 395 -14.13 10.84 7.46
N TYR A 396 -14.02 11.85 6.59
CA TYR A 396 -14.54 11.85 5.22
C TYR A 396 -13.43 12.31 4.26
N PRO A 397 -12.86 11.41 3.44
CA PRO A 397 -11.88 11.78 2.43
C PRO A 397 -12.58 12.54 1.28
N LEU A 398 -12.14 13.78 1.03
CA LEU A 398 -12.64 14.59 -0.07
C LEU A 398 -12.00 14.15 -1.38
N THR A 399 -12.82 14.00 -2.42
CA THR A 399 -12.40 13.63 -3.76
C THR A 399 -12.87 14.67 -4.78
N GLN A 400 -12.47 14.51 -6.04
CA GLN A 400 -12.86 15.46 -7.08
C GLN A 400 -14.37 15.49 -7.35
N VAL A 401 -15.09 14.40 -7.04
CA VAL A 401 -16.56 14.34 -7.19
C VAL A 401 -17.31 15.11 -6.09
N ASP A 402 -16.60 15.54 -5.04
CA ASP A 402 -17.16 16.27 -3.89
C ASP A 402 -17.07 17.79 -4.06
N VAL A 403 -16.24 18.27 -5.01
CA VAL A 403 -16.05 19.70 -5.29
C VAL A 403 -17.40 20.36 -5.61
N GLY A 404 -17.70 21.46 -4.90
CA GLY A 404 -18.93 22.24 -5.08
C GLY A 404 -20.19 21.65 -4.44
N LYS A 405 -20.13 20.45 -3.84
CA LYS A 405 -21.27 19.86 -3.12
C LYS A 405 -21.39 20.39 -1.69
N LEU A 406 -22.58 20.27 -1.11
CA LEU A 406 -22.83 20.59 0.30
C LEU A 406 -22.52 19.36 1.16
N ILE A 407 -21.51 19.43 2.01
CA ILE A 407 -21.11 18.32 2.90
C ILE A 407 -21.28 18.72 4.36
N SER A 408 -22.03 17.96 5.13
CA SER A 408 -22.18 18.15 6.57
C SER A 408 -22.00 16.84 7.33
N PHE A 409 -21.59 16.94 8.59
CA PHE A 409 -21.56 15.82 9.53
C PHE A 409 -22.74 15.94 10.48
N CYS A 410 -23.50 14.86 10.66
CA CYS A 410 -24.61 14.80 11.59
C CYS A 410 -24.36 13.75 12.67
N VAL A 411 -24.78 14.03 13.89
CA VAL A 411 -24.65 13.13 15.04
C VAL A 411 -25.95 13.04 15.83
N ILE A 412 -26.25 11.83 16.31
CA ILE A 412 -27.24 11.58 17.35
C ILE A 412 -26.46 11.19 18.62
N PRO A 413 -26.34 12.09 19.62
CA PRO A 413 -25.61 11.78 20.83
C PRO A 413 -26.36 10.72 21.65
N LYS A 414 -25.63 9.85 22.36
CA LYS A 414 -26.21 8.89 23.30
C LYS A 414 -25.47 8.92 24.62
N THR A 415 -26.18 8.67 25.71
CA THR A 415 -25.57 8.42 27.03
C THR A 415 -25.02 6.98 27.08
N GLN A 416 -24.22 6.65 28.09
CA GLN A 416 -23.76 5.26 28.32
C GLN A 416 -24.90 4.25 28.51
N LEU A 417 -26.09 4.72 28.91
CA LEU A 417 -27.29 3.88 29.06
C LEU A 417 -28.07 3.73 27.76
N GLY A 418 -27.60 4.32 26.66
CA GLY A 418 -28.21 4.24 25.35
C GLY A 418 -29.37 5.21 25.12
N THR A 419 -29.63 6.16 26.04
CA THR A 419 -30.66 7.19 25.87
C THR A 419 -30.28 8.12 24.71
N PRO A 420 -31.05 8.17 23.61
CA PRO A 420 -30.69 8.97 22.45
C PRO A 420 -31.14 10.43 22.58
N GLY A 421 -30.30 11.33 22.07
CA GLY A 421 -30.62 12.74 21.84
C GLY A 421 -31.29 13.00 20.50
N VAL A 422 -31.28 14.26 20.09
CA VAL A 422 -31.77 14.73 18.78
C VAL A 422 -30.62 14.75 17.77
N LYS A 423 -30.91 14.47 16.49
CA LYS A 423 -29.95 14.60 15.39
C LYS A 423 -29.58 16.08 15.21
N GLU A 424 -28.30 16.38 15.33
CA GLU A 424 -27.74 17.72 15.08
C GLU A 424 -26.66 17.63 14.01
N CYS A 425 -26.57 18.63 13.14
CA CYS A 425 -25.64 18.64 12.01
C CYS A 425 -24.72 19.86 12.05
N SER A 426 -23.50 19.68 11.56
CA SER A 426 -22.59 20.80 11.31
C SER A 426 -23.15 21.73 10.24
N ALA A 427 -22.58 22.94 10.15
CA ALA A 427 -22.73 23.75 8.96
C ALA A 427 -22.19 23.00 7.72
N ASP A 428 -22.75 23.33 6.55
CA ASP A 428 -22.28 22.77 5.29
C ASP A 428 -20.88 23.29 4.95
N VAL A 429 -20.01 22.35 4.60
CA VAL A 429 -18.69 22.59 4.01
C VAL A 429 -18.83 22.40 2.51
N ILE A 430 -18.37 23.39 1.74
CA ILE A 430 -18.32 23.33 0.29
C ILE A 430 -16.86 23.14 -0.12
N PRO A 431 -16.45 21.93 -0.55
CA PRO A 431 -15.08 21.72 -0.99
C PRO A 431 -14.75 22.61 -2.18
N ALA A 432 -13.66 23.36 -2.04
CA ALA A 432 -13.12 24.22 -3.07
C ALA A 432 -12.42 23.40 -4.16
N GLY A 433 -12.42 23.93 -5.37
CA GLY A 433 -11.80 23.27 -6.51
C GLY A 433 -12.28 23.82 -7.85
N ILE A 434 -11.68 23.31 -8.91
CA ILE A 434 -12.02 23.63 -10.30
C ILE A 434 -12.74 22.40 -10.90
N GLN A 435 -13.85 22.63 -11.58
CA GLN A 435 -14.55 21.64 -12.40
C GLN A 435 -14.48 22.04 -13.87
N LEU A 436 -13.99 21.13 -14.71
CA LEU A 436 -13.90 21.33 -16.16
C LEU A 436 -14.88 20.39 -16.87
N SER A 437 -15.54 20.91 -17.92
CA SER A 437 -16.44 20.14 -18.79
C SER A 437 -16.32 20.64 -20.23
N GLY A 438 -16.77 19.85 -21.19
CA GLY A 438 -16.84 20.27 -22.59
C GLY A 438 -16.22 19.28 -23.57
N VAL A 439 -15.72 19.79 -24.70
CA VAL A 439 -15.18 18.96 -25.80
C VAL A 439 -13.77 19.42 -26.20
N LEU A 440 -12.80 18.51 -26.15
CA LEU A 440 -11.40 18.68 -26.59
C LEU A 440 -11.22 18.37 -28.10
N GLU A 441 -12.05 18.95 -28.96
CA GLU A 441 -11.97 18.81 -30.42
C GLU A 441 -12.14 20.17 -31.09
N TYR A 442 -11.88 20.25 -32.39
CA TYR A 442 -12.05 21.47 -33.16
C TYR A 442 -13.42 22.15 -32.98
N ASP A 443 -13.40 23.47 -32.72
CA ASP A 443 -14.58 24.31 -32.43
C ASP A 443 -15.36 23.87 -31.17
N GLY A 444 -14.85 22.87 -30.44
CA GLY A 444 -15.34 22.46 -29.14
C GLY A 444 -15.09 23.54 -28.09
N GLN A 445 -15.96 23.61 -27.09
CA GLN A 445 -15.82 24.55 -26.00
C GLN A 445 -15.57 23.79 -24.70
N LEU A 446 -14.57 24.23 -23.95
CA LEU A 446 -14.37 23.88 -22.55
C LEU A 446 -14.95 24.97 -21.66
N THR A 447 -15.49 24.55 -20.53
CA THR A 447 -16.03 25.43 -19.49
C THR A 447 -15.40 25.08 -18.15
N ALA A 448 -14.95 26.10 -17.43
CA ALA A 448 -14.44 26.01 -16.07
C ALA A 448 -15.45 26.62 -15.08
N VAL A 449 -15.79 25.85 -14.06
CA VAL A 449 -16.55 26.29 -12.90
C VAL A 449 -15.64 26.20 -11.67
N VAL A 450 -15.60 27.24 -10.86
CA VAL A 450 -14.71 27.30 -9.69
C VAL A 450 -15.55 27.46 -8.42
N TYR A 451 -15.22 26.66 -7.41
CA TYR A 451 -15.84 26.68 -6.10
C TYR A 451 -14.81 27.06 -5.03
N GLY A 452 -15.23 27.89 -4.06
CA GLY A 452 -14.48 28.16 -2.83
C GLY A 452 -13.18 28.98 -2.95
N TYR A 453 -12.67 29.24 -4.16
CA TYR A 453 -11.50 30.11 -4.37
C TYR A 453 -11.89 31.59 -4.51
N ASP A 454 -11.01 32.48 -4.06
CA ASP A 454 -11.25 33.93 -3.96
C ASP A 454 -10.81 34.75 -5.21
N GLY A 455 -10.46 34.07 -6.31
CA GLY A 455 -10.11 34.70 -7.59
C GLY A 455 -11.33 34.96 -8.48
N ASP A 456 -11.35 36.12 -9.15
CA ASP A 456 -12.35 36.39 -10.19
C ASP A 456 -12.07 35.55 -11.44
N VAL A 457 -12.78 34.44 -11.55
CA VAL A 457 -12.63 33.48 -12.66
C VAL A 457 -12.79 34.11 -14.04
N THR A 458 -13.50 35.24 -14.17
CA THR A 458 -13.72 35.89 -15.47
C THR A 458 -12.51 36.68 -15.97
N THR A 459 -11.69 37.19 -15.06
CA THR A 459 -10.53 38.05 -15.38
C THR A 459 -9.19 37.40 -15.03
N ALA A 460 -9.16 36.53 -14.03
CA ALA A 460 -7.97 35.85 -13.52
C ALA A 460 -7.89 34.36 -13.90
N GLY A 461 -8.95 33.82 -14.53
CA GLY A 461 -8.95 32.47 -15.10
C GLY A 461 -8.20 32.44 -16.43
N ASN A 462 -7.26 31.53 -16.57
CA ASN A 462 -6.41 31.36 -17.75
C ASN A 462 -6.46 29.92 -18.25
N TRP A 463 -6.70 29.75 -19.55
CA TRP A 463 -6.55 28.47 -20.24
C TRP A 463 -5.16 28.41 -20.84
N LEU A 464 -4.36 27.48 -20.35
CA LEU A 464 -2.96 27.31 -20.71
C LEU A 464 -2.77 26.10 -21.62
N VAL A 465 -1.90 26.26 -22.61
CA VAL A 465 -1.43 25.20 -23.50
C VAL A 465 0.05 25.44 -23.79
N ASP A 466 0.88 24.40 -23.74
CA ASP A 466 2.28 24.49 -24.19
C ASP A 466 2.30 24.44 -25.73
N ALA A 467 2.86 25.48 -26.32
CA ALA A 467 3.00 25.64 -27.77
C ALA A 467 4.46 25.91 -28.18
N SER A 468 5.43 25.62 -27.30
CA SER A 468 6.83 25.85 -27.59
C SER A 468 7.53 24.64 -28.22
N ASN A 469 6.83 23.52 -28.40
CA ASN A 469 7.43 22.27 -28.84
C ASN A 469 6.47 21.39 -29.65
N GLN A 470 6.99 20.80 -30.72
CA GLN A 470 6.21 19.95 -31.64
C GLN A 470 6.08 18.49 -31.18
N MET A 471 6.72 18.13 -30.08
CA MET A 471 6.54 16.81 -29.49
C MET A 471 5.13 16.78 -28.90
N GLY A 472 4.48 15.61 -28.90
CA GLY A 472 3.19 15.44 -28.22
C GLY A 472 3.29 15.80 -26.72
N PRO A 473 2.39 15.30 -25.86
CA PRO A 473 2.34 15.75 -24.47
C PRO A 473 3.62 15.47 -23.67
N MET A 474 4.47 14.56 -24.18
CA MET A 474 5.81 14.27 -23.69
C MET A 474 6.77 15.40 -24.12
N GLY A 475 6.72 16.52 -23.39
CA GLY A 475 7.50 17.72 -23.71
C GLY A 475 6.87 19.03 -23.24
N ASP A 476 5.60 19.01 -22.80
CA ASP A 476 4.86 20.20 -22.33
C ASP A 476 5.41 20.71 -20.98
N LEU A 477 6.42 21.58 -21.02
CA LEU A 477 7.13 22.12 -19.86
C LEU A 477 6.90 23.62 -19.63
N ASP A 478 6.36 24.34 -20.61
CA ASP A 478 6.17 25.80 -20.57
C ASP A 478 4.80 26.23 -21.13
N PRO A 479 3.69 25.90 -20.44
CA PRO A 479 2.35 26.24 -20.90
C PRO A 479 2.08 27.74 -20.83
N THR A 480 1.52 28.30 -21.91
CA THR A 480 1.23 29.74 -22.03
C THR A 480 -0.27 30.00 -22.18
N SER A 481 -0.74 31.18 -21.74
CA SER A 481 -2.16 31.53 -21.76
C SER A 481 -2.67 31.75 -23.18
N GLN A 482 -3.69 30.98 -23.56
CA GLN A 482 -4.35 31.02 -24.87
C GLN A 482 -5.72 31.73 -24.82
N ALA A 483 -6.37 31.71 -23.65
CA ALA A 483 -7.62 32.41 -23.43
C ALA A 483 -7.80 32.74 -21.95
N THR A 484 -8.58 33.79 -21.67
CA THR A 484 -8.97 34.17 -20.32
C THR A 484 -10.47 33.98 -20.09
N GLY A 485 -10.86 33.82 -18.84
CA GLY A 485 -12.25 33.64 -18.42
C GLY A 485 -12.69 32.18 -18.30
N THR A 486 -13.99 31.96 -18.14
CA THR A 486 -14.57 30.65 -17.80
C THR A 486 -14.72 29.69 -18.98
N THR A 487 -14.52 30.16 -20.21
CA THR A 487 -14.72 29.33 -21.40
C THR A 487 -13.54 29.43 -22.35
N TYR A 488 -13.16 28.30 -22.95
CA TYR A 488 -12.16 28.26 -24.00
C TYR A 488 -12.69 27.46 -25.19
N THR A 489 -12.82 28.13 -26.33
CA THR A 489 -13.09 27.44 -27.60
C THR A 489 -11.77 26.94 -28.17
N ILE A 490 -11.69 25.63 -28.33
CA ILE A 490 -10.62 24.91 -29.02
C ILE A 490 -10.65 25.36 -30.49
N GLY A 491 -9.93 26.44 -30.83
CA GLY A 491 -9.82 26.83 -32.24
C GLY A 491 -9.69 28.31 -32.56
N ASN A 492 -9.27 29.20 -31.65
CA ASN A 492 -9.47 30.64 -31.86
C ASN A 492 -8.75 31.18 -33.13
N ARG A 493 -9.52 31.69 -34.09
CA ARG A 493 -9.17 31.61 -35.52
C ARG A 493 -8.43 32.84 -36.05
N SER A 494 -7.16 32.66 -36.41
CA SER A 494 -6.49 33.41 -37.48
C SER A 494 -5.52 32.49 -38.22
N ALA A 495 -5.49 32.57 -39.55
CA ALA A 495 -4.63 31.71 -40.37
C ALA A 495 -3.19 32.24 -40.41
N VAL A 496 -2.21 31.40 -40.06
CA VAL A 496 -0.81 31.59 -40.47
C VAL A 496 -0.51 30.58 -41.57
N THR A 497 0.08 31.05 -42.65
CA THR A 497 0.28 30.30 -43.90
C THR A 497 1.75 30.05 -44.21
N THR A 498 2.65 30.33 -43.27
CA THR A 498 4.11 30.29 -43.46
C THR A 498 4.76 29.43 -42.40
N ASP A 499 5.53 28.43 -42.86
CA ASP A 499 6.47 27.63 -42.08
C ASP A 499 7.73 28.49 -41.83
N THR A 500 7.89 28.94 -40.60
CA THR A 500 8.86 29.95 -40.15
C THR A 500 10.18 29.31 -39.72
N ASN A 501 10.15 28.05 -39.27
CA ASN A 501 11.34 27.28 -38.89
C ASN A 501 11.89 26.38 -40.00
N GLY A 502 11.15 26.21 -41.10
CA GLY A 502 11.53 25.45 -42.28
C GLY A 502 11.54 23.93 -42.08
N ASN A 503 10.91 23.41 -41.03
CA ASN A 503 10.85 21.97 -40.75
C ASN A 503 9.85 21.23 -41.64
N GLY A 504 9.09 21.97 -42.46
CA GLY A 504 8.14 21.41 -43.39
C GLY A 504 6.71 21.26 -42.87
N VAL A 505 6.45 21.57 -41.61
CA VAL A 505 5.14 21.49 -40.99
C VAL A 505 4.79 22.90 -40.57
N ILE A 506 3.60 23.40 -40.92
CA ILE A 506 3.11 24.59 -40.21
C ILE A 506 2.70 24.07 -38.84
N ASP A 507 3.43 24.44 -37.80
CA ASP A 507 3.23 23.96 -36.43
C ASP A 507 3.27 25.07 -35.37
N ASP A 508 3.12 24.66 -34.11
CA ASP A 508 3.03 25.52 -32.92
C ASP A 508 4.15 26.56 -32.85
N TYR A 509 5.36 26.21 -33.29
CA TYR A 509 6.49 27.12 -33.36
C TYR A 509 6.28 28.27 -34.35
N ASP A 510 5.76 27.97 -35.55
CA ASP A 510 5.54 28.96 -36.61
C ASP A 510 4.42 29.95 -36.25
N TRP A 511 3.50 29.52 -35.38
CA TRP A 511 2.43 30.35 -34.86
C TRP A 511 2.89 31.25 -33.71
N PHE A 512 3.80 30.80 -32.83
CA PHE A 512 4.32 31.63 -31.72
C PHE A 512 5.15 32.83 -32.20
N ALA A 513 5.73 32.72 -33.40
CA ALA A 513 6.42 33.83 -34.06
C ALA A 513 5.45 34.91 -34.61
N ALA A 514 4.13 34.67 -34.62
CA ALA A 514 3.11 35.58 -35.18
C ALA A 514 2.16 36.15 -34.09
N PRO A 515 1.81 37.45 -34.12
CA PRO A 515 1.00 38.10 -33.08
C PRO A 515 -0.53 37.85 -33.22
N VAL A 516 -0.98 36.63 -33.53
CA VAL A 516 -2.39 36.32 -33.89
C VAL A 516 -2.99 35.17 -33.08
N SER A 517 -4.33 35.09 -33.07
CA SER A 517 -5.11 34.00 -32.43
C SER A 517 -4.86 32.64 -33.09
N VAL A 518 -4.63 31.59 -32.29
CA VAL A 518 -4.15 30.28 -32.76
C VAL A 518 -5.26 29.25 -33.00
N ASP A 519 -5.24 28.60 -34.17
CA ASP A 519 -6.14 27.50 -34.51
C ASP A 519 -5.79 26.21 -33.74
N ALA A 520 -6.68 25.81 -32.83
CA ALA A 520 -6.51 24.64 -31.97
C ALA A 520 -6.21 23.32 -32.68
N ARG A 521 -6.60 23.15 -33.95
CA ARG A 521 -6.33 21.92 -34.71
C ARG A 521 -4.86 21.64 -34.97
N ASN A 522 -4.00 22.54 -34.51
CA ASN A 522 -2.58 22.44 -34.66
C ASN A 522 -1.83 22.46 -33.31
N PHE A 523 -2.54 22.34 -32.19
CA PHE A 523 -1.95 22.07 -30.87
C PHE A 523 -1.81 20.57 -30.70
N ILE A 524 -0.75 20.06 -31.31
CA ILE A 524 -0.53 18.64 -31.54
C ILE A 524 -0.34 17.92 -30.21
N GLY A 525 -1.28 17.06 -29.84
CA GLY A 525 -1.12 16.23 -28.66
C GLY A 525 -0.91 17.04 -27.37
N LYS A 526 -1.37 18.29 -27.31
CA LYS A 526 -1.16 19.17 -26.15
C LYS A 526 -2.22 18.98 -25.08
N SER A 527 -1.79 19.06 -23.83
CA SER A 527 -2.70 19.09 -22.69
C SER A 527 -3.29 20.49 -22.51
N VAL A 528 -4.58 20.57 -22.20
CA VAL A 528 -5.22 21.84 -21.82
C VAL A 528 -5.32 21.92 -20.32
N GLN A 529 -4.78 22.99 -19.74
CA GLN A 529 -4.87 23.29 -18.32
C GLN A 529 -5.71 24.54 -18.11
N PHE A 530 -6.56 24.56 -17.09
CA PHE A 530 -7.15 25.79 -16.58
C PHE A 530 -6.45 26.17 -15.29
N CYS A 531 -5.99 27.41 -15.17
CA CYS A 531 -5.41 27.96 -13.96
C CYS A 531 -6.15 29.22 -13.53
N LEU A 532 -6.46 29.31 -12.24
CA LEU A 532 -6.99 30.49 -11.60
C LEU A 532 -5.91 31.12 -10.71
N GLU A 533 -5.61 32.39 -10.96
CA GLU A 533 -4.86 33.19 -9.99
C GLU A 533 -5.79 33.62 -8.85
N THR A 534 -5.53 33.08 -7.66
CA THR A 534 -6.30 33.41 -6.45
C THR A 534 -5.64 34.59 -5.71
N VAL A 535 -6.39 35.27 -4.86
CA VAL A 535 -5.86 36.44 -4.11
C VAL A 535 -5.01 35.99 -2.94
N THR A 536 -5.42 34.93 -2.24
CA THR A 536 -4.76 34.49 -1.00
C THR A 536 -4.11 33.12 -1.06
N MET A 537 -4.34 32.33 -2.12
CA MET A 537 -4.02 30.90 -2.17
C MET A 537 -3.02 30.49 -3.26
N GLY A 538 -2.45 31.48 -3.97
CA GLY A 538 -1.60 31.26 -5.13
C GLY A 538 -2.36 30.74 -6.36
N THR A 539 -1.65 30.29 -7.37
CA THR A 539 -2.25 29.76 -8.60
C THR A 539 -2.82 28.36 -8.36
N LYS A 540 -4.07 28.14 -8.76
CA LYS A 540 -4.75 26.84 -8.68
C LYS A 540 -5.03 26.33 -10.08
N CYS A 541 -4.56 25.13 -10.42
CA CYS A 541 -4.66 24.60 -11.77
C CYS A 541 -5.32 23.23 -11.82
N ALA A 542 -6.01 22.94 -12.92
CA ALA A 542 -6.60 21.63 -13.21
C ALA A 542 -6.43 21.29 -14.70
N LEU A 543 -6.09 20.04 -15.01
CA LEU A 543 -5.99 19.57 -16.39
C LEU A 543 -7.38 19.16 -16.88
N ALA A 544 -7.77 19.56 -18.09
CA ALA A 544 -9.05 19.17 -18.70
C ALA A 544 -9.20 17.64 -18.80
N ALA A 545 -8.07 16.96 -19.01
CA ALA A 545 -7.93 15.52 -18.98
C ALA A 545 -8.42 14.83 -17.69
N ASP A 546 -8.39 15.50 -16.54
CA ASP A 546 -8.70 14.86 -15.26
C ASP A 546 -10.22 14.71 -15.01
N PHE A 547 -11.06 15.22 -15.93
CA PHE A 547 -12.51 15.29 -15.78
C PHE A 547 -13.23 14.39 -16.79
N SER A 548 -14.15 13.55 -16.29
CA SER A 548 -15.00 12.70 -17.13
C SER A 548 -15.96 13.48 -18.03
N ASP A 549 -16.35 14.68 -17.60
CA ASP A 549 -17.28 15.56 -18.33
C ASP A 549 -16.58 16.32 -19.47
N VAL A 550 -15.27 16.14 -19.60
CA VAL A 550 -14.50 16.54 -20.78
C VAL A 550 -14.46 15.35 -21.74
N THR A 551 -15.05 15.55 -22.90
CA THR A 551 -15.18 14.56 -23.99
C THR A 551 -14.31 14.94 -25.19
N GLY A 552 -14.25 14.10 -26.23
CA GLY A 552 -13.36 14.32 -27.37
C GLY A 552 -11.86 14.19 -27.01
N GLY A 553 -10.98 14.60 -27.94
CA GLY A 553 -9.53 14.53 -27.76
C GLY A 553 -8.96 13.12 -27.77
N MET A 554 -7.64 12.99 -27.95
CA MET A 554 -6.96 11.69 -27.99
C MET A 554 -6.46 11.24 -26.63
N HIS A 555 -6.57 9.95 -26.28
CA HIS A 555 -5.95 9.43 -25.06
C HIS A 555 -4.45 9.17 -25.25
N ILE A 556 -3.62 9.49 -24.25
CA ILE A 556 -2.15 9.48 -24.35
C ILE A 556 -1.52 8.10 -24.03
N THR A 557 -2.25 7.16 -23.42
CA THR A 557 -1.70 5.86 -22.99
C THR A 557 -2.49 4.67 -23.54
N HIS A 558 -1.78 3.56 -23.79
CA HIS A 558 -2.35 2.28 -24.22
C HIS A 558 -3.31 1.67 -23.17
N GLU A 559 -3.25 2.11 -21.91
CA GLU A 559 -4.10 1.64 -20.81
C GLU A 559 -5.44 2.39 -20.68
N LYS A 560 -5.82 3.24 -21.64
CA LYS A 560 -7.08 4.03 -21.60
C LYS A 560 -7.23 4.87 -20.33
N THR A 561 -6.13 5.33 -19.72
CA THR A 561 -6.20 6.25 -18.59
C THR A 561 -6.47 7.67 -19.09
N VAL A 562 -7.20 8.44 -18.27
CA VAL A 562 -8.05 9.62 -18.57
C VAL A 562 -7.36 10.80 -19.27
N LYS A 563 -6.06 10.72 -19.58
CA LYS A 563 -5.32 11.84 -20.15
C LYS A 563 -5.67 12.05 -21.62
N ARG A 564 -6.44 13.12 -21.89
CA ARG A 564 -6.86 13.58 -23.21
C ARG A 564 -6.02 14.76 -23.69
N VAL A 565 -5.72 14.79 -24.98
CA VAL A 565 -5.02 15.88 -25.65
C VAL A 565 -5.79 16.39 -26.86
N ILE A 566 -5.47 17.61 -27.28
CA ILE A 566 -5.99 18.19 -28.52
C ILE A 566 -5.57 17.34 -29.73
N GLU A 567 -6.36 17.41 -30.82
CA GLU A 567 -6.24 16.63 -32.07
C GLU A 567 -4.81 16.51 -32.66
N PRO A 568 -4.50 15.42 -33.39
CA PRO A 568 -3.16 15.17 -33.97
C PRO A 568 -2.82 16.07 -35.17
N ILE A 569 -1.53 16.08 -35.55
CA ILE A 569 -0.99 16.77 -36.73
C ILE A 569 -1.86 16.49 -37.94
N ARG A 570 -2.31 17.58 -38.55
CA ARG A 570 -3.20 17.48 -39.70
C ARG A 570 -2.44 17.18 -40.99
N ILE A 571 -1.33 17.88 -41.20
CA ILE A 571 -0.52 17.79 -42.41
C ILE A 571 0.92 17.46 -42.01
N VAL A 572 1.48 16.40 -42.57
CA VAL A 572 2.91 16.06 -42.44
C VAL A 572 3.60 16.24 -43.78
N LYS A 573 4.77 16.89 -43.80
CA LYS A 573 5.62 16.93 -44.98
C LYS A 573 6.60 15.76 -44.95
N VAL A 574 6.62 14.99 -46.02
CA VAL A 574 7.50 13.84 -46.21
C VAL A 574 8.50 14.16 -47.31
N ASP A 575 9.78 14.07 -46.98
CA ASP A 575 10.90 14.30 -47.90
C ASP A 575 11.59 12.98 -48.28
N VAL A 576 12.03 12.86 -49.53
CA VAL A 576 12.61 11.68 -50.17
C VAL A 576 14.08 11.97 -50.52
N ASN A 577 14.86 12.41 -49.53
CA ASN A 577 16.23 12.94 -49.66
C ASN A 577 16.31 14.32 -50.35
N SER A 578 17.40 15.05 -50.07
CA SER A 578 17.67 16.46 -50.43
C SER A 578 17.61 16.85 -51.93
N THR A 579 17.25 15.92 -52.81
CA THR A 579 17.10 16.14 -54.26
C THR A 579 15.69 15.82 -54.79
N ALA A 580 14.78 15.30 -53.96
CA ALA A 580 13.38 15.08 -54.31
C ALA A 580 12.53 16.29 -53.89
N THR A 581 11.37 16.48 -54.53
CA THR A 581 10.41 17.49 -54.07
C THR A 581 9.62 16.92 -52.90
N ALA A 582 9.62 17.63 -51.77
CA ALA A 582 8.88 17.23 -50.58
C ALA A 582 7.35 17.21 -50.83
N ARG A 583 6.60 16.46 -50.01
CA ARG A 583 5.16 16.23 -50.21
C ARG A 583 4.37 16.42 -48.92
N ASN A 584 3.23 17.10 -49.01
CA ASN A 584 2.32 17.29 -47.88
C ASN A 584 1.27 16.16 -47.88
N TYR A 585 1.10 15.49 -46.74
CA TYR A 585 0.07 14.48 -46.53
C TYR A 585 -0.89 14.92 -45.45
N HIS A 586 -2.18 14.90 -45.76
CA HIS A 586 -3.25 15.18 -44.81
C HIS A 586 -3.78 13.87 -44.20
N ARG A 587 -3.88 13.81 -42.87
CA ARG A 587 -4.50 12.68 -42.14
C ARG A 587 -6.00 12.56 -42.45
N PRO A 588 -6.69 11.49 -42.03
CA PRO A 588 -8.15 11.49 -42.10
C PRO A 588 -8.79 12.65 -41.32
N LEU A 589 -9.93 13.14 -41.81
CA LEU A 589 -10.70 14.18 -41.12
C LEU A 589 -11.39 13.59 -39.88
N THR A 590 -11.55 14.39 -38.83
CA THR A 590 -12.52 14.09 -37.78
C THR A 590 -13.96 14.28 -38.30
N ALA A 591 -14.94 13.66 -37.65
CA ALA A 591 -16.35 13.85 -37.99
C ALA A 591 -16.75 15.34 -37.84
N THR A 592 -16.25 15.98 -36.78
CA THR A 592 -16.42 17.41 -36.50
C THR A 592 -15.84 18.27 -37.62
N GLU A 593 -14.63 17.95 -38.09
CA GLU A 593 -13.98 18.62 -39.23
C GLU A 593 -14.78 18.49 -40.54
N ALA A 594 -15.30 17.30 -40.84
CA ALA A 594 -16.11 17.05 -42.04
C ALA A 594 -17.48 17.76 -41.98
N GLN A 595 -18.08 17.85 -40.79
CA GLN A 595 -19.33 18.55 -40.55
C GLN A 595 -19.17 20.08 -40.61
N LEU A 596 -18.11 20.61 -40.01
CA LEU A 596 -17.83 22.04 -39.92
C LEU A 596 -16.89 22.53 -41.02
N LYS A 597 -16.88 21.88 -42.20
CA LYS A 597 -15.93 22.11 -43.31
C LYS A 597 -15.69 23.56 -43.70
N GLU A 598 -16.74 24.39 -43.83
CA GLU A 598 -16.59 25.81 -44.16
C GLU A 598 -15.85 26.58 -43.06
N LYS A 599 -16.26 26.37 -41.81
CA LYS A 599 -15.59 26.88 -40.62
C LYS A 599 -14.14 26.38 -40.56
N ALA A 600 -13.93 25.11 -40.89
CA ALA A 600 -12.65 24.45 -40.88
C ALA A 600 -11.66 24.98 -41.94
N GLY A 601 -12.06 25.91 -42.81
CA GLY A 601 -11.23 26.40 -43.91
C GLY A 601 -11.01 25.36 -45.00
N PHE A 602 -11.84 24.32 -45.02
CA PHE A 602 -11.88 23.33 -46.07
C PHE A 602 -12.76 23.81 -47.23
N GLY A 603 -12.61 23.21 -48.41
CA GLY A 603 -13.42 23.58 -49.57
C GLY A 603 -14.92 23.37 -49.32
N ALA A 604 -15.75 24.31 -49.80
CA ALA A 604 -17.22 24.25 -49.66
C ALA A 604 -17.85 22.96 -50.21
N ASN A 605 -17.12 22.26 -51.08
CA ASN A 605 -17.55 21.05 -51.76
C ASN A 605 -17.04 19.76 -51.10
N ILE A 606 -16.48 19.76 -49.87
CA ILE A 606 -16.18 18.49 -49.20
C ILE A 606 -17.49 17.71 -48.92
N PRO A 607 -17.57 16.40 -49.22
CA PRO A 607 -18.71 15.56 -48.86
C PRO A 607 -18.97 15.49 -47.36
N THR A 608 -20.21 15.25 -46.94
CA THR A 608 -20.47 14.85 -45.54
C THR A 608 -19.95 13.44 -45.32
N ASN A 609 -19.43 13.14 -44.12
CA ASN A 609 -18.99 11.80 -43.80
C ASN A 609 -20.18 10.82 -43.81
N SER A 610 -19.96 9.64 -44.35
CA SER A 610 -20.99 8.60 -44.50
C SER A 610 -21.14 7.68 -43.29
N ASP A 611 -20.12 7.67 -42.43
CA ASP A 611 -20.07 6.92 -41.18
C ASP A 611 -19.02 7.56 -40.26
N VAL A 612 -18.96 7.12 -39.00
CA VAL A 612 -17.95 7.55 -38.01
C VAL A 612 -17.24 6.36 -37.41
N TYR A 613 -15.98 6.55 -37.05
CA TYR A 613 -15.20 5.57 -36.34
C TYR A 613 -14.65 6.16 -35.05
N LEU A 614 -15.16 5.71 -33.90
CA LEU A 614 -14.64 6.12 -32.60
C LEU A 614 -13.30 5.40 -32.36
N ALA A 615 -12.20 6.15 -32.45
CA ALA A 615 -10.87 5.66 -32.14
C ALA A 615 -10.14 6.63 -31.22
N ASN A 616 -9.61 6.07 -30.13
CA ASN A 616 -8.84 6.78 -29.14
C ASN A 616 -9.49 8.05 -28.57
N GLY A 617 -10.82 8.13 -28.50
CA GLY A 617 -11.55 9.28 -27.93
C GLY A 617 -12.10 10.29 -28.94
N ILE A 618 -11.73 10.17 -30.22
CA ILE A 618 -12.19 11.02 -31.32
C ILE A 618 -13.09 10.22 -32.26
N ASN A 619 -14.16 10.86 -32.74
CA ASN A 619 -14.97 10.35 -33.85
C ASN A 619 -14.33 10.74 -35.19
N TRP A 620 -13.79 9.77 -35.90
CA TRP A 620 -13.15 9.98 -37.21
C TRP A 620 -14.13 9.82 -38.36
N ALA A 621 -14.03 10.69 -39.37
CA ALA A 621 -14.90 10.65 -40.54
C ALA A 621 -14.54 9.48 -41.48
N LEU A 622 -15.54 8.69 -41.84
CA LEU A 622 -15.43 7.68 -42.90
C LEU A 622 -16.26 8.07 -44.12
N PHE A 623 -15.70 7.88 -45.31
CA PHE A 623 -16.33 8.17 -46.59
C PHE A 623 -16.50 6.87 -47.40
N LYS A 624 -17.72 6.59 -47.86
CA LYS A 624 -17.98 5.52 -48.84
C LYS A 624 -17.46 5.95 -50.19
N SER A 625 -16.89 5.04 -50.97
CA SER A 625 -16.42 5.36 -52.32
C SER A 625 -17.53 5.47 -53.37
N LYS A 626 -18.73 4.95 -53.11
CA LYS A 626 -19.95 5.22 -53.90
C LYS A 626 -21.16 5.40 -52.99
N GLU A 627 -22.02 6.36 -53.32
CA GLU A 627 -23.30 6.57 -52.64
C GLU A 627 -24.45 6.19 -53.58
N SER A 628 -25.43 5.43 -53.09
CA SER A 628 -26.67 5.08 -53.82
C SER A 628 -27.73 6.18 -53.76
N ASP A 629 -27.54 7.18 -52.89
CA ASP A 629 -28.60 8.08 -52.41
C ASP A 629 -28.43 9.55 -52.89
N LEU A 630 -27.64 9.78 -53.95
CA LEU A 630 -27.44 11.13 -54.49
C LEU A 630 -28.74 11.69 -55.09
N VAL A 631 -29.12 12.89 -54.63
CA VAL A 631 -30.29 13.65 -55.11
C VAL A 631 -30.10 14.01 -56.60
N PRO A 632 -31.11 13.80 -57.48
CA PRO A 632 -31.01 14.16 -58.87
C PRO A 632 -30.84 15.68 -59.06
N GLY A 633 -29.70 16.12 -59.59
CA GLY A 633 -29.44 17.53 -59.94
C GLY A 633 -28.10 18.08 -59.44
N ASP A 634 -27.44 17.36 -58.54
CA ASP A 634 -26.06 17.67 -58.15
C ASP A 634 -25.07 17.12 -59.19
N LEU A 635 -23.90 17.74 -59.38
CA LEU A 635 -22.90 17.37 -60.41
C LEU A 635 -22.37 15.92 -60.27
N HIS A 636 -22.80 15.22 -59.23
CA HIS A 636 -22.44 13.87 -58.80
C HIS A 636 -23.13 12.71 -59.54
N ASN A 637 -23.96 12.95 -60.57
CA ASN A 637 -24.79 11.90 -61.18
C ASN A 637 -24.05 11.00 -62.21
N ASN A 638 -22.82 10.58 -61.90
CA ASN A 638 -22.10 9.55 -62.66
C ASN A 638 -21.90 8.32 -61.77
N ALA A 639 -22.37 7.16 -62.24
CA ALA A 639 -22.24 5.84 -61.58
C ALA A 639 -20.78 5.40 -61.27
N ASN A 640 -19.80 6.22 -61.64
CA ASN A 640 -18.35 5.98 -61.54
C ASN A 640 -17.56 7.03 -60.74
N ALA A 641 -18.18 8.06 -60.14
CA ALA A 641 -17.45 9.05 -59.34
C ALA A 641 -17.12 8.50 -57.94
N ASP A 642 -15.82 8.51 -57.56
CA ASP A 642 -15.38 8.09 -56.23
C ASP A 642 -15.35 9.29 -55.28
N ILE A 643 -16.16 9.24 -54.21
CA ILE A 643 -16.29 10.30 -53.21
C ILE A 643 -14.96 10.58 -52.50
N SER A 644 -14.08 9.58 -52.37
CA SER A 644 -12.75 9.74 -51.75
C SER A 644 -11.84 10.63 -52.59
N VAL A 645 -11.90 10.49 -53.92
CA VAL A 645 -11.18 11.36 -54.87
C VAL A 645 -11.71 12.79 -54.78
N TYR A 646 -13.04 12.92 -54.70
CA TYR A 646 -13.70 14.21 -54.64
C TYR A 646 -13.41 14.95 -53.33
N ALA A 647 -13.38 14.23 -52.20
CA ALA A 647 -12.99 14.75 -50.89
C ALA A 647 -11.56 15.29 -50.92
N CYS A 648 -10.60 14.57 -51.52
CA CYS A 648 -9.23 15.08 -51.64
C CYS A 648 -9.13 16.31 -52.54
N ARG A 649 -9.74 16.31 -53.73
CA ARG A 649 -9.63 17.46 -54.65
C ARG A 649 -10.23 18.75 -54.09
N ASN A 650 -11.26 18.63 -53.27
CA ASN A 650 -11.94 19.76 -52.65
C ASN A 650 -11.51 19.95 -51.19
N LEU A 651 -10.43 19.29 -50.74
CA LEU A 651 -10.01 19.33 -49.34
C LEU A 651 -9.80 20.78 -48.87
N TYR A 652 -9.19 21.60 -49.74
CA TYR A 652 -9.02 23.03 -49.53
C TYR A 652 -9.53 23.83 -50.73
N GLY A 653 -9.68 25.15 -50.57
CA GLY A 653 -10.13 26.08 -51.61
C GLY A 653 -9.16 26.25 -52.81
N ASP A 654 -8.06 25.50 -52.83
CA ASP A 654 -6.95 25.63 -53.78
C ASP A 654 -7.20 24.96 -55.14
N ASN A 655 -8.46 24.68 -55.48
CA ASN A 655 -8.90 24.19 -56.79
C ASN A 655 -8.18 22.93 -57.32
N GLY A 656 -8.02 21.88 -56.51
CA GLY A 656 -7.70 20.53 -57.01
C GLY A 656 -6.24 20.10 -56.96
N ASP A 657 -5.38 20.79 -56.20
CA ASP A 657 -3.97 20.42 -55.98
C ASP A 657 -3.76 19.29 -54.94
N TRP A 658 -4.85 18.74 -54.38
CA TRP A 658 -4.83 17.61 -53.44
C TRP A 658 -5.37 16.33 -54.09
N TYR A 659 -4.68 15.21 -53.89
CA TYR A 659 -4.89 13.96 -54.60
C TYR A 659 -5.01 12.76 -53.64
N LEU A 660 -5.66 11.67 -54.07
CA LEU A 660 -5.51 10.39 -53.37
C LEU A 660 -4.10 9.83 -53.63
N PRO A 661 -3.42 9.28 -52.61
CA PRO A 661 -2.11 8.66 -52.79
C PRO A 661 -2.24 7.28 -53.48
N ILE A 662 -2.19 7.25 -54.81
CA ILE A 662 -2.34 6.04 -55.64
C ILE A 662 -1.15 5.83 -56.61
N THR A 663 -0.41 4.72 -56.53
CA THR A 663 0.74 4.43 -57.45
C THR A 663 0.55 3.15 -58.28
N TYR A 664 1.22 3.01 -59.42
CA TYR A 664 1.14 1.80 -60.27
C TYR A 664 2.26 0.80 -59.93
N LYS A 665 1.96 -0.51 -59.86
CA LYS A 665 2.88 -1.56 -59.36
C LYS A 665 4.26 -1.61 -60.05
N SER A 666 4.39 -1.19 -61.31
CA SER A 666 5.65 -1.28 -62.07
C SER A 666 6.34 0.05 -62.35
N ASN A 667 5.77 1.18 -61.92
CA ASN A 667 6.36 2.51 -62.14
C ASN A 667 6.67 3.16 -60.78
N SER A 668 7.80 3.87 -60.68
CA SER A 668 8.16 4.63 -59.47
C SER A 668 7.32 5.90 -59.30
N SER A 669 6.53 6.29 -60.32
CA SER A 669 5.74 7.51 -60.36
C SER A 669 4.26 7.30 -60.03
N TYR A 670 3.62 8.33 -59.49
CA TYR A 670 2.16 8.46 -59.51
C TYR A 670 1.73 8.60 -60.97
N GLU A 671 0.85 7.72 -61.45
CA GLU A 671 0.12 8.03 -62.68
C GLU A 671 -1.05 8.93 -62.29
N GLY A 672 -1.19 10.07 -62.98
CA GLY A 672 -2.31 11.00 -62.74
C GLY A 672 -3.65 10.25 -62.67
N ASN A 673 -4.46 10.62 -61.66
CA ASN A 673 -5.73 9.97 -61.31
C ASN A 673 -6.49 9.44 -62.54
N TYR A 674 -6.62 8.12 -62.65
CA TYR A 674 -7.36 7.47 -63.73
C TYR A 674 -8.89 7.69 -63.65
N PHE A 675 -9.37 8.37 -62.61
CA PHE A 675 -10.75 8.80 -62.43
C PHE A 675 -10.98 10.15 -63.11
N ALA A 676 -10.92 10.16 -64.45
CA ALA A 676 -11.26 11.33 -65.25
C ALA A 676 -12.74 11.69 -65.09
N TYR A 677 -13.03 12.94 -64.77
CA TYR A 677 -14.37 13.52 -64.83
C TYR A 677 -14.69 13.88 -66.31
N PRO A 678 -15.96 13.83 -66.77
CA PRO A 678 -16.31 13.96 -68.19
C PRO A 678 -16.05 15.35 -68.81
N ASP A 679 -15.81 16.36 -67.98
CA ASP A 679 -15.56 17.78 -68.33
C ASP A 679 -14.23 18.01 -69.05
N GLY A 680 -13.47 16.95 -69.36
CA GLY A 680 -12.33 17.03 -70.28
C GLY A 680 -11.12 17.77 -69.69
N ASN A 681 -11.14 18.07 -68.40
CA ASN A 681 -9.96 18.54 -67.66
C ASN A 681 -8.94 17.41 -67.55
N LYS A 682 -8.16 17.25 -68.62
CA LYS A 682 -6.95 16.42 -68.62
C LYS A 682 -5.97 17.03 -67.63
N LEU A 683 -5.56 16.21 -66.64
CA LEU A 683 -4.44 16.47 -65.76
C LEU A 683 -3.28 17.08 -66.54
N ASN A 684 -2.86 18.29 -66.19
CA ASN A 684 -1.54 18.75 -66.56
C ASN A 684 -0.57 17.88 -65.75
N LEU A 685 0.18 17.06 -66.48
CA LEU A 685 1.09 16.04 -65.96
C LEU A 685 2.32 16.71 -65.37
N ASP A 686 2.30 16.92 -64.05
CA ASP A 686 3.48 16.79 -63.18
C ASP A 686 3.11 15.85 -62.01
N ALA A 687 2.47 14.71 -62.31
CA ALA A 687 2.24 13.70 -61.29
C ALA A 687 3.61 13.19 -60.76
N PRO A 688 3.82 13.11 -59.44
CA PRO A 688 5.17 12.94 -58.87
C PRO A 688 5.88 11.67 -59.34
N THR A 689 7.17 11.76 -59.64
CA THR A 689 7.97 10.65 -60.21
C THR A 689 8.43 9.58 -59.20
N ASP A 690 8.27 9.82 -57.90
CA ASP A 690 8.82 8.98 -56.80
C ASP A 690 7.76 8.46 -55.80
N GLY A 691 6.49 8.41 -56.20
CA GLY A 691 5.36 8.13 -55.32
C GLY A 691 5.44 6.86 -54.49
N TYR A 692 6.04 5.79 -55.03
CA TYR A 692 6.21 4.54 -54.30
C TYR A 692 7.17 4.68 -53.10
N ASN A 693 8.25 5.46 -53.24
CA ASN A 693 9.23 5.67 -52.18
C ASN A 693 8.70 6.61 -51.08
N VAL A 694 7.94 7.64 -51.45
CA VAL A 694 7.37 8.61 -50.49
C VAL A 694 6.29 7.96 -49.62
N ILE A 695 5.41 7.16 -50.23
CA ILE A 695 4.39 6.40 -49.49
C ILE A 695 5.05 5.47 -48.48
N LYS A 696 6.14 4.79 -48.88
CA LYS A 696 6.90 3.90 -47.99
C LYS A 696 7.52 4.64 -46.81
N LEU A 697 8.03 5.86 -47.02
CA LEU A 697 8.55 6.71 -45.93
C LEU A 697 7.45 7.22 -45.00
N LEU A 698 6.30 7.62 -45.56
CA LEU A 698 5.11 7.95 -44.77
C LEU A 698 4.71 6.77 -43.87
N VAL A 699 4.64 5.54 -44.44
CA VAL A 699 4.37 4.33 -43.65
C VAL A 699 5.41 4.21 -42.55
N ALA A 700 6.69 4.13 -42.93
CA ALA A 700 7.78 3.72 -42.04
C ALA A 700 8.01 4.68 -40.88
N ASN A 701 7.80 5.98 -41.11
CA ASN A 701 8.18 7.02 -40.15
C ASN A 701 6.98 7.62 -39.39
N TYR A 702 5.76 7.57 -39.95
CA TYR A 702 4.60 8.32 -39.42
C TYR A 702 3.37 7.44 -39.13
N ILE A 703 3.30 6.22 -39.69
CA ILE A 703 2.15 5.31 -39.56
C ILE A 703 2.53 4.00 -38.85
N SER A 704 3.78 3.51 -38.96
CA SER A 704 4.21 2.26 -38.31
C SER A 704 4.90 2.50 -36.97
N GLY A 705 4.10 2.52 -35.90
CA GLY A 705 4.54 2.26 -34.53
C GLY A 705 3.93 0.94 -34.07
N MET A 706 4.73 -0.11 -33.93
CA MET A 706 4.28 -1.38 -33.35
C MET A 706 4.25 -1.21 -31.83
N ASP A 707 3.06 -1.15 -31.24
CA ASP A 707 2.85 -1.86 -29.98
C ASP A 707 1.56 -2.67 -30.10
N ALA A 708 1.71 -3.98 -29.91
CA ALA A 708 0.72 -4.96 -30.28
C ALA A 708 -0.19 -5.25 -29.09
N LYS A 709 -1.44 -4.74 -29.09
CA LYS A 709 -2.54 -5.29 -28.29
C LYS A 709 -3.93 -4.79 -28.70
N THR A 710 -4.75 -5.72 -29.19
CA THR A 710 -6.23 -5.85 -29.12
C THR A 710 -7.19 -4.67 -29.39
N SER A 711 -6.75 -3.43 -29.64
CA SER A 711 -7.63 -2.33 -30.04
C SER A 711 -7.07 -1.54 -31.23
N PRO A 712 -7.92 -1.07 -32.15
CA PRO A 712 -7.50 -0.25 -33.29
C PRO A 712 -7.15 1.15 -32.79
N GLU A 713 -5.86 1.50 -32.87
CA GLU A 713 -5.34 2.76 -32.35
C GLU A 713 -5.13 3.78 -33.48
N MET A 714 -5.08 5.06 -33.13
CA MET A 714 -4.61 6.14 -34.01
C MET A 714 -3.28 6.66 -33.46
N SER A 715 -2.35 6.99 -34.34
CA SER A 715 -1.08 7.65 -34.00
C SER A 715 -1.37 8.90 -33.19
N LEU A 716 -0.82 8.96 -31.97
CA LEU A 716 -1.01 10.06 -31.02
C LEU A 716 -0.46 11.41 -31.50
N VAL A 717 0.44 11.37 -32.47
CA VAL A 717 1.08 12.57 -33.02
C VAL A 717 0.54 12.86 -34.40
N TYR A 718 0.40 11.82 -35.24
CA TYR A 718 0.17 11.99 -36.67
C TYR A 718 -1.29 11.68 -37.09
N GLY A 719 -2.09 11.01 -36.26
CA GLY A 719 -3.51 10.81 -36.53
C GLY A 719 -3.83 9.84 -37.68
N TRP A 720 -2.96 8.87 -37.96
CA TRP A 720 -3.25 7.72 -38.83
C TRP A 720 -3.45 6.44 -38.00
N PRO A 721 -4.26 5.46 -38.44
CA PRO A 721 -4.46 4.21 -37.69
C PRO A 721 -3.15 3.44 -37.37
N LEU A 722 -3.14 2.53 -36.39
CA LEU A 722 -2.02 1.66 -35.99
C LEU A 722 -2.51 0.19 -35.86
N GLY A 723 -1.67 -0.83 -36.15
CA GLY A 723 -1.93 -2.25 -35.78
C GLY A 723 -1.50 -3.36 -36.77
N GLU A 724 -1.58 -4.63 -36.33
CA GLU A 724 -1.44 -5.86 -37.16
C GLU A 724 -2.80 -6.54 -37.45
N ASN A 725 -2.95 -7.05 -38.67
CA ASN A 725 -3.87 -8.11 -39.14
C ASN A 725 -5.40 -7.92 -39.17
N THR A 726 -5.98 -6.76 -38.83
CA THR A 726 -7.39 -6.45 -39.20
C THR A 726 -7.61 -5.10 -39.88
N ILE A 727 -6.75 -4.12 -39.60
CA ILE A 727 -6.48 -2.98 -40.50
C ILE A 727 -5.26 -3.38 -41.29
N ALA A 728 -5.44 -4.28 -42.25
CA ALA A 728 -4.33 -4.71 -43.06
C ALA A 728 -3.88 -3.53 -43.93
N TYR A 729 -2.70 -2.99 -43.62
CA TYR A 729 -1.92 -2.07 -44.46
C TYR A 729 -1.47 -2.80 -45.72
N HIS A 730 -2.43 -3.11 -46.57
CA HIS A 730 -2.16 -3.59 -47.90
C HIS A 730 -2.25 -2.39 -48.81
N GLY A 731 -1.18 -2.11 -49.56
CA GLY A 731 -1.30 -1.32 -50.77
C GLY A 731 -2.43 -1.95 -51.58
N ALA A 732 -3.61 -1.34 -51.56
CA ALA A 732 -4.79 -1.97 -52.10
C ALA A 732 -4.58 -2.01 -53.60
N SER A 733 -4.51 -3.22 -54.14
CA SER A 733 -4.45 -3.46 -55.57
C SER A 733 -5.82 -3.19 -56.16
N VAL A 734 -6.09 -1.95 -56.55
CA VAL A 734 -7.26 -1.71 -57.42
C VAL A 734 -6.91 -2.31 -58.78
N HIS A 735 -7.62 -3.38 -59.15
CA HIS A 735 -7.57 -3.95 -60.49
C HIS A 735 -8.51 -3.17 -61.39
N ILE A 736 -7.95 -2.24 -62.16
CA ILE A 736 -8.65 -1.62 -63.29
C ILE A 736 -8.12 -2.29 -64.55
N ALA A 737 -8.87 -2.24 -65.67
CA ALA A 737 -8.61 -2.97 -66.92
C ALA A 737 -7.19 -2.80 -67.55
N LYS A 738 -6.30 -1.99 -66.95
CA LYS A 738 -4.91 -1.74 -67.37
C LYS A 738 -3.81 -2.07 -66.33
N GLY A 739 -4.12 -2.67 -65.18
CA GLY A 739 -3.10 -3.25 -64.27
C GLY A 739 -3.39 -3.06 -62.76
N ARG A 740 -2.35 -3.20 -61.91
CA ARG A 740 -2.47 -3.15 -60.43
C ARG A 740 -1.95 -1.82 -59.87
N PHE A 741 -2.80 -1.10 -59.16
CA PHE A 741 -2.43 0.13 -58.44
C PHE A 741 -2.13 -0.16 -56.95
N HIS A 742 -1.62 0.79 -56.17
CA HIS A 742 -1.44 0.72 -54.72
C HIS A 742 -2.10 1.95 -54.13
N THR A 743 -3.10 1.77 -53.26
CA THR A 743 -3.72 2.86 -52.51
C THR A 743 -3.63 2.56 -51.02
N TYR A 744 -3.73 3.57 -50.16
CA TYR A 744 -4.03 3.32 -48.75
C TYR A 744 -5.48 2.92 -48.59
N ARG A 745 -5.72 1.82 -47.87
CA ARG A 745 -7.03 1.43 -47.41
C ARG A 745 -6.94 1.27 -45.90
N PHE A 746 -7.83 1.95 -45.20
CA PHE A 746 -8.00 1.80 -43.77
C PHE A 746 -9.36 1.13 -43.56
N ASN A 747 -9.34 -0.10 -43.06
CA ASN A 747 -10.48 -0.99 -42.83
C ASN A 747 -10.97 -1.81 -44.05
N GLY A 748 -10.82 -3.13 -43.95
CA GLY A 748 -11.23 -4.13 -44.94
C GLY A 748 -10.48 -5.43 -44.75
N GLY A 749 -11.19 -6.55 -44.52
CA GLY A 749 -10.58 -7.87 -44.40
C GLY A 749 -9.74 -8.26 -45.63
N ASN A 750 -8.97 -9.35 -45.49
CA ASN A 750 -7.91 -9.88 -46.37
C ASN A 750 -8.24 -10.10 -47.88
N THR A 751 -9.33 -9.56 -48.40
CA THR A 751 -9.69 -9.63 -49.82
C THR A 751 -9.05 -8.48 -50.60
N ASN A 752 -8.21 -8.83 -51.58
CA ASN A 752 -7.53 -7.94 -52.55
C ASN A 752 -8.49 -7.16 -53.49
N THR A 753 -9.73 -6.89 -53.06
CA THR A 753 -10.78 -6.25 -53.86
C THR A 753 -11.32 -5.02 -53.14
N PHE A 754 -11.29 -3.88 -53.85
CA PHE A 754 -11.93 -2.64 -53.45
C PHE A 754 -13.45 -2.81 -53.51
N GLU A 755 -14.13 -2.77 -52.36
CA GLU A 755 -15.60 -2.80 -52.30
C GLU A 755 -16.13 -1.38 -52.17
N ALA A 756 -16.87 -0.93 -53.19
CA ALA A 756 -17.31 0.45 -53.32
C ALA A 756 -18.36 0.91 -52.28
N SER A 757 -18.96 -0.04 -51.55
CA SER A 757 -20.05 0.19 -50.60
C SER A 757 -19.60 0.40 -49.15
N ARG A 758 -18.31 0.18 -48.83
CA ARG A 758 -17.80 0.30 -47.46
C ARG A 758 -17.23 1.69 -47.20
N ALA A 759 -17.57 2.30 -46.07
CA ALA A 759 -17.00 3.56 -45.61
C ALA A 759 -15.53 3.35 -45.16
N GLN A 760 -14.64 4.26 -45.54
CA GLN A 760 -13.19 4.16 -45.31
C GLN A 760 -12.61 5.50 -44.89
N PHE A 761 -11.47 5.49 -44.21
CA PHE A 761 -10.73 6.72 -43.97
C PHE A 761 -10.11 7.23 -45.27
N VAL A 762 -10.08 8.54 -45.44
CA VAL A 762 -9.52 9.21 -46.63
C VAL A 762 -8.30 10.02 -46.22
N THR A 763 -7.16 9.79 -46.88
CA THR A 763 -5.92 10.57 -46.73
C THR A 763 -5.55 11.17 -48.08
N CYS A 764 -5.04 12.40 -48.07
CA CYS A 764 -4.79 13.18 -49.29
C CYS A 764 -3.34 13.65 -49.35
N VAL A 765 -2.79 13.83 -50.56
CA VAL A 765 -1.42 14.27 -50.81
C VAL A 765 -1.39 15.48 -51.75
N GLN A 766 -0.49 16.43 -51.49
CA GLN A 766 -0.24 17.62 -52.32
C GLN A 766 1.26 17.81 -52.57
N ASP A 767 1.61 18.35 -53.73
CA ASP A 767 2.99 18.75 -54.06
C ASP A 767 3.34 20.09 -53.42
N VAL A 768 4.52 20.17 -52.81
CA VAL A 768 5.09 21.43 -52.35
C VAL A 768 5.74 22.09 -53.57
N LYS A 769 5.06 23.08 -54.16
CA LYS A 769 5.57 23.86 -55.30
C LYS A 769 6.71 24.79 -54.88
#